data_AF-T0PFP6-F1
#
_entry.id   AF-T0PFP6-F1
#
_cell.length_a   1.000
_cell.length_b   1.000
_cell.length_c   1.000
_cell.angle_alpha   90.00
_cell.angle_beta   90.00
_cell.angle_gamma   90.00
#
_symmetry.space_group_name_H-M   'P 1'
#
loop_
_entity.id
_entity.type
_entity.pdbx_description
1 polymer ?
#
loop_
_entity_poly.entity_id
_entity_poly.type
_entity_poly.pdbx_seq_one_letter_code
_entity_poly.pdbx_strand_id
1 'polypeptide(L)'
;MQAKDFLELLHGKNLINFRLINSDNAFNTTGLYDEETIKKLKKYNEQGYNVYFVVNGGGTQKHQINKFNAVFIDLDCGRNDDKNYYPLEETKQYKEKCIDKLKEFKNKPSITIETRNGLHVYWLLNEGASNEEFEDCQLRLINYFQSDKQVKTVERIMRVPDYYWTKDINNRFMCKVLELNNIRYDIEDIICDLPYEEKIGQAHPTNKYNNNTNVFISGTSMYSHNLDLVRNSEWKSLREIIKPKQVMLSNYKDVYDYLKKQDLKNFLGLPKSFNCIFHEDKNPSANIFLDPKTNYYWYKCYSEDCDVVKDIISITENILMCNTPQALNFLRRVYDIKFVESDWEKEMKEILDSNIRFLMDSERFKIIAPETYKRIKNYIPNLILINSFAKEKVFTDNFTDGSGIPLFFASLSHLQSVCKRYDQKRMTSMITLLTYLGLLNKVKENEIPDFLLKESKYQAKIKGQKNIINYYSIPSYCDAIMAFSESKAKEFNEKGLTMKGISRELIYRTFGEEEANRVFPQSAGKQLTDMSEEFSLLVDRVILNFIKIQGYVREGQVIESFKGNKEILRCRIKRVIPETLEKYDLVRIKLNKLLKERLNIDEVGYPYVIMQRDKYNLYSQKYCNNLFNFLKSKTGHQVGLRSFPRIFRRESISIK
;
A
#
# COMPACT_ATOMS: atom_id res chain seq x y z
N MET A 1 6.42 28.56 -36.98
CA MET A 1 5.42 28.10 -35.97
C MET A 1 6.22 27.25 -35.02
N GLN A 2 6.47 27.75 -33.80
CA GLN A 2 7.49 27.18 -32.91
C GLN A 2 7.16 25.72 -32.53
N ALA A 3 5.88 25.36 -32.53
CA ALA A 3 5.42 23.99 -32.33
C ALA A 3 5.87 23.00 -33.41
N LYS A 4 6.02 23.45 -34.67
CA LYS A 4 6.49 22.58 -35.75
C LYS A 4 7.96 22.23 -35.53
N ASP A 5 8.79 23.25 -35.30
CA ASP A 5 10.22 23.08 -35.07
C ASP A 5 10.47 22.25 -33.81
N PHE A 6 9.68 22.49 -32.75
CA PHE A 6 9.68 21.70 -31.52
C PHE A 6 9.38 20.20 -31.76
N LEU A 7 8.28 19.90 -32.45
CA LEU A 7 7.85 18.52 -32.66
C LEU A 7 8.75 17.80 -33.66
N GLU A 8 9.25 18.48 -34.68
CA GLU A 8 10.21 17.94 -35.65
C GLU A 8 11.56 17.67 -34.97
N LEU A 9 12.02 18.55 -34.08
CA LEU A 9 13.25 18.32 -33.34
C LEU A 9 13.15 17.09 -32.41
N LEU A 10 11.98 16.85 -31.82
CA LEU A 10 11.76 15.78 -30.85
C LEU A 10 11.39 14.43 -31.50
N HIS A 11 10.43 14.40 -32.43
CA HIS A 11 9.95 13.18 -33.09
C HIS A 11 10.54 12.95 -34.49
N GLY A 12 11.24 13.93 -35.09
CA GLY A 12 11.64 13.87 -36.49
C GLY A 12 10.42 13.88 -37.42
N LYS A 13 10.49 13.07 -38.48
CA LYS A 13 9.40 12.89 -39.46
C LYS A 13 8.42 11.78 -39.08
N ASN A 14 8.42 11.33 -37.83
CA ASN A 14 7.56 10.24 -37.36
C ASN A 14 6.15 10.74 -37.00
N LEU A 15 5.21 9.81 -36.94
CA LEU A 15 3.86 10.08 -36.44
C LEU A 15 3.88 10.46 -34.95
N ILE A 16 3.01 11.40 -34.59
CA ILE A 16 2.90 11.93 -33.23
C ILE A 16 1.52 11.56 -32.67
N ASN A 17 1.51 11.05 -31.45
CA ASN A 17 0.28 10.74 -30.73
C ASN A 17 -0.17 11.96 -29.91
N PHE A 18 -1.24 12.62 -30.35
CA PHE A 18 -1.85 13.73 -29.65
C PHE A 18 -3.01 13.28 -28.76
N ARG A 19 -3.17 13.95 -27.62
CA ARG A 19 -4.28 13.78 -26.68
C ARG A 19 -4.96 15.13 -26.47
N LEU A 20 -6.26 15.19 -26.75
CA LEU A 20 -7.08 16.38 -26.52
C LEU A 20 -7.95 16.16 -25.29
N ILE A 21 -7.95 17.11 -24.34
CA ILE A 21 -8.66 16.98 -23.05
C ILE A 21 -9.36 18.30 -22.69
N ASN A 22 -10.66 18.25 -22.45
CA ASN A 22 -11.41 19.33 -21.78
C ASN A 22 -12.05 18.79 -20.46
N SER A 23 -12.99 19.53 -19.87
CA SER A 23 -13.68 19.14 -18.63
C SER A 23 -14.45 17.83 -18.75
N ASP A 24 -15.02 17.56 -19.92
CA ASP A 24 -16.07 16.55 -20.10
C ASP A 24 -15.62 15.37 -20.96
N ASN A 25 -14.63 15.58 -21.84
CA ASN A 25 -14.24 14.64 -22.88
C ASN A 25 -12.72 14.59 -23.06
N ALA A 26 -12.25 13.42 -23.50
CA ALA A 26 -10.87 13.24 -23.91
C ALA A 26 -10.73 12.18 -25.00
N PHE A 27 -9.93 12.46 -26.03
CA PHE A 27 -9.70 11.55 -27.15
C PHE A 27 -8.28 11.66 -27.71
N ASN A 28 -7.85 10.62 -28.42
CA ASN A 28 -6.55 10.53 -29.08
C ASN A 28 -6.67 10.83 -30.57
N THR A 29 -5.63 11.41 -31.16
CA THR A 29 -5.46 11.48 -32.61
C THR A 29 -3.98 11.28 -32.92
N THR A 30 -3.67 10.52 -33.97
CA THR A 30 -2.29 10.24 -34.38
C THR A 30 -2.09 10.78 -35.80
N GLY A 31 -0.99 11.49 -36.04
CA GLY A 31 -0.72 12.08 -37.34
C GLY A 31 0.63 12.78 -37.40
N LEU A 32 1.03 13.18 -38.60
CA LEU A 32 2.12 14.14 -38.77
C LEU A 32 1.64 15.53 -38.34
N TYR A 33 2.57 16.41 -37.95
CA TYR A 33 2.21 17.79 -37.62
C TYR A 33 2.16 18.66 -38.89
N ASP A 34 1.22 18.32 -39.77
CA ASP A 34 0.94 18.97 -41.06
C ASP A 34 -0.21 19.99 -40.97
N GLU A 35 -0.49 20.69 -42.08
CA GLU A 35 -1.51 21.74 -42.11
C GLU A 35 -2.91 21.25 -41.70
N GLU A 36 -3.27 20.02 -42.07
CA GLU A 36 -4.57 19.43 -41.73
C GLU A 36 -4.67 19.17 -40.23
N THR A 37 -3.64 18.55 -39.65
CA THR A 37 -3.55 18.28 -38.22
C THR A 37 -3.51 19.57 -37.42
N ILE A 38 -2.76 20.58 -37.87
CA ILE A 38 -2.71 21.90 -37.24
C ILE A 38 -4.10 22.55 -37.22
N LYS A 39 -4.83 22.55 -38.35
CA LYS A 39 -6.20 23.07 -38.44
C LYS A 39 -7.13 22.34 -37.46
N LYS A 40 -7.05 21.02 -37.40
CA LYS A 40 -7.85 20.20 -36.48
C LYS A 40 -7.56 20.52 -35.02
N LEU A 41 -6.28 20.56 -34.63
CA LEU A 41 -5.87 20.84 -33.25
C LEU A 41 -6.25 22.26 -32.82
N LYS A 42 -6.10 23.25 -33.70
CA LYS A 42 -6.52 24.64 -33.42
C LYS A 42 -8.03 24.74 -33.19
N LYS A 43 -8.83 24.11 -34.06
CA LYS A 43 -10.29 24.06 -33.93
C LYS A 43 -10.72 23.49 -32.57
N TYR A 44 -10.12 22.40 -32.12
CA TYR A 44 -10.45 21.83 -30.80
C TYR A 44 -9.93 22.70 -29.64
N ASN A 45 -8.77 23.35 -29.80
CA ASN A 45 -8.25 24.24 -28.77
C ASN A 45 -9.14 25.48 -28.57
N GLU A 46 -9.69 26.02 -29.65
CA GLU A 46 -10.70 27.08 -29.61
C GLU A 46 -12.00 26.63 -28.91
N GLN A 47 -12.36 25.35 -29.03
CA GLN A 47 -13.48 24.73 -28.31
C GLN A 47 -13.16 24.38 -26.84
N GLY A 48 -12.01 24.80 -26.32
CA GLY A 48 -11.63 24.61 -24.91
C GLY A 48 -10.87 23.31 -24.62
N TYR A 49 -10.45 22.53 -25.62
CA TYR A 49 -9.59 21.37 -25.40
C TYR A 49 -8.13 21.78 -25.20
N ASN A 50 -7.50 21.28 -24.15
CA ASN A 50 -6.05 21.34 -23.99
C ASN A 50 -5.41 20.32 -24.93
N VAL A 51 -4.33 20.72 -25.61
CA VAL A 51 -3.62 19.88 -26.58
C VAL A 51 -2.34 19.35 -25.94
N TYR A 52 -2.22 18.02 -25.88
CA TYR A 52 -1.05 17.30 -25.39
C TYR A 52 -0.52 16.34 -26.46
N PHE A 53 0.70 15.86 -26.28
CA PHE A 53 1.33 14.83 -27.09
C PHE A 53 2.12 13.85 -26.20
N VAL A 54 2.31 12.61 -26.66
CA VAL A 54 3.19 11.63 -26.00
C VAL A 54 4.64 11.93 -26.36
N VAL A 55 5.51 12.10 -25.36
CA VAL A 55 6.91 12.52 -25.58
C VAL A 55 7.72 11.48 -26.34
N ASN A 56 7.60 10.21 -25.95
CA ASN A 56 8.35 9.11 -26.53
C ASN A 56 7.60 8.45 -27.70
N GLY A 57 8.36 7.87 -28.63
CA GLY A 57 7.84 7.27 -29.86
C GLY A 57 7.19 5.90 -29.64
N GLY A 58 6.25 5.56 -30.51
CA GLY A 58 5.47 4.32 -30.44
C GLY A 58 3.98 4.60 -30.28
N GLY A 59 3.35 4.03 -29.25
CA GLY A 59 1.92 4.20 -28.96
C GLY A 59 1.60 5.16 -27.81
N THR A 60 0.44 4.94 -27.18
CA THR A 60 -0.09 5.79 -26.09
C THR A 60 -0.06 5.11 -24.71
N GLN A 61 0.43 3.87 -24.65
CA GLN A 61 0.55 3.07 -23.43
C GLN A 61 2.00 2.66 -23.21
N LYS A 62 2.40 2.41 -21.96
CA LYS A 62 3.78 2.06 -21.57
C LYS A 62 4.43 1.01 -22.46
N HIS A 63 3.75 -0.11 -22.68
CA HIS A 63 4.28 -1.24 -23.48
C HIS A 63 4.29 -0.98 -25.00
N GLN A 64 3.66 0.10 -25.46
CA GLN A 64 3.66 0.50 -26.86
C GLN A 64 4.78 1.49 -27.17
N ILE A 65 5.47 2.01 -26.15
CA ILE A 65 6.62 2.89 -26.35
C ILE A 65 7.81 2.04 -26.79
N ASN A 66 8.38 2.38 -27.94
CA ASN A 66 9.49 1.65 -28.56
C ASN A 66 10.68 2.53 -28.91
N LYS A 67 10.61 3.84 -28.64
CA LYS A 67 11.70 4.81 -28.85
C LYS A 67 11.68 5.89 -27.79
N PHE A 68 12.80 6.09 -27.09
CA PHE A 68 12.97 7.22 -26.17
C PHE A 68 13.49 8.43 -26.92
N ASN A 69 12.64 9.43 -27.10
CA ASN A 69 13.03 10.68 -27.78
C ASN A 69 13.68 11.66 -26.81
N ALA A 70 13.24 11.66 -25.55
CA ALA A 70 13.71 12.59 -24.52
C ALA A 70 13.41 12.07 -23.11
N VAL A 71 14.25 12.43 -22.13
CA VAL A 71 13.84 12.53 -20.72
C VAL A 71 13.32 13.94 -20.45
N PHE A 72 12.47 14.10 -19.43
CA PHE A 72 11.72 15.34 -19.25
C PHE A 72 11.36 15.64 -17.80
N ILE A 73 11.05 16.89 -17.46
CA ILE A 73 10.51 17.25 -16.15
C ILE A 73 9.36 18.25 -16.30
N ASP A 74 8.46 18.26 -15.31
CA ASP A 74 7.37 19.22 -15.16
C ASP A 74 7.57 20.03 -13.88
N LEU A 75 7.97 21.29 -14.04
CA LEU A 75 8.19 22.23 -12.96
C LEU A 75 6.92 23.07 -12.79
N ASP A 76 5.94 22.56 -12.06
CA ASP A 76 4.64 23.23 -11.81
C ASP A 76 4.56 23.70 -10.35
N CYS A 77 4.25 24.97 -10.11
CA CYS A 77 4.08 25.52 -8.75
C CYS A 77 2.82 25.02 -8.04
N GLY A 78 1.95 24.29 -8.73
CA GLY A 78 0.74 23.69 -8.19
C GLY A 78 -0.39 24.69 -7.97
N ARG A 79 -1.10 24.50 -6.86
CA ARG A 79 -2.27 25.27 -6.43
C ARG A 79 -2.11 25.63 -4.96
N ASN A 80 -2.75 26.72 -4.54
CA ASN A 80 -2.79 27.11 -3.14
C ASN A 80 -3.68 26.17 -2.30
N ASP A 81 -3.71 26.38 -0.97
CA ASP A 81 -4.46 25.56 -0.02
C ASP A 81 -5.97 25.50 -0.33
N ASP A 82 -6.51 26.55 -0.95
CA ASP A 82 -7.90 26.64 -1.41
C ASP A 82 -8.15 25.97 -2.77
N LYS A 83 -7.15 25.26 -3.32
CA LYS A 83 -7.17 24.59 -4.63
C LYS A 83 -7.33 25.53 -5.83
N ASN A 84 -7.04 26.81 -5.66
CA ASN A 84 -7.00 27.81 -6.72
C ASN A 84 -5.61 27.88 -7.35
N TYR A 85 -5.55 28.25 -8.62
CA TYR A 85 -4.27 28.51 -9.28
C TYR A 85 -3.66 29.81 -8.77
N TYR A 86 -2.34 29.84 -8.63
CA TYR A 86 -1.62 31.06 -8.30
C TYR A 86 -1.81 32.14 -9.38
N PRO A 87 -1.81 33.43 -9.00
CA PRO A 87 -1.78 34.57 -9.92
C PRO A 87 -0.59 34.51 -10.88
N LEU A 88 -0.74 35.07 -12.09
CA LEU A 88 0.31 35.00 -13.12
C LEU A 88 1.62 35.67 -12.71
N GLU A 89 1.58 36.71 -11.87
CA GLU A 89 2.80 37.35 -11.35
C GLU A 89 3.59 36.42 -10.42
N GLU A 90 2.90 35.66 -9.57
CA GLU A 90 3.55 34.67 -8.69
C GLU A 90 4.09 33.49 -9.50
N THR A 91 3.34 33.00 -10.49
CA THR A 91 3.82 31.92 -11.36
C THR A 91 5.01 32.37 -12.21
N LYS A 92 5.07 33.65 -12.60
CA LYS A 92 6.22 34.25 -13.31
C LYS A 92 7.48 34.23 -12.43
N GLN A 93 7.40 34.67 -11.18
CA GLN A 93 8.53 34.63 -10.25
C GLN A 93 9.02 33.19 -10.00
N TYR A 94 8.10 32.23 -9.93
CA TYR A 94 8.47 30.82 -9.83
C TYR A 94 9.22 30.32 -11.08
N LYS A 95 8.72 30.64 -12.28
CA LYS A 95 9.38 30.28 -13.55
C LYS A 95 10.79 30.86 -13.66
N GLU A 96 10.99 32.11 -13.27
CA GLU A 96 12.31 32.76 -13.26
C GLU A 96 13.30 31.99 -12.38
N LYS A 97 12.90 31.61 -11.16
CA LYS A 97 13.71 30.77 -10.26
C LYS A 97 14.02 29.40 -10.86
N CYS A 98 13.06 28.78 -11.54
CA CYS A 98 13.28 27.51 -12.23
C CYS A 98 14.28 27.66 -13.38
N ILE A 99 14.20 28.73 -14.17
CA ILE A 99 15.14 29.03 -15.25
C ILE A 99 16.56 29.20 -14.70
N ASP A 100 16.72 29.91 -13.58
CA ASP A 100 18.04 30.09 -12.98
C ASP A 100 18.65 28.75 -12.52
N LYS A 101 17.85 27.87 -11.89
CA LYS A 101 18.29 26.50 -11.56
C LYS A 101 18.66 25.67 -12.80
N LEU A 102 17.94 25.84 -13.91
CA LEU A 102 18.23 25.14 -15.15
C LEU A 102 19.55 25.61 -15.78
N LYS A 103 19.90 26.89 -15.63
CA LYS A 103 21.18 27.44 -16.11
C LYS A 103 22.38 26.93 -15.31
N GLU A 104 22.18 26.61 -14.03
CA GLU A 104 23.22 26.06 -13.15
C GLU A 104 23.46 24.56 -13.40
N PHE A 105 22.52 23.86 -14.03
CA PHE A 105 22.67 22.43 -14.31
C PHE A 105 23.63 22.20 -15.48
N LYS A 106 24.59 21.29 -15.29
CA LYS A 106 25.69 21.05 -16.23
C LYS A 106 25.21 20.70 -17.64
N ASN A 107 24.22 19.82 -17.76
CA ASN A 107 23.61 19.47 -19.03
C ASN A 107 22.49 20.45 -19.37
N LYS A 108 22.75 21.37 -20.29
CA LYS A 108 21.75 22.37 -20.71
C LYS A 108 20.50 21.68 -21.28
N PRO A 109 19.29 22.10 -20.92
CA PRO A 109 18.07 21.60 -21.56
C PRO A 109 18.09 21.74 -23.08
N SER A 110 17.66 20.70 -23.78
CA SER A 110 17.46 20.77 -25.23
C SER A 110 16.26 21.65 -25.55
N ILE A 111 15.16 21.53 -24.79
CA ILE A 111 13.93 22.26 -25.04
C ILE A 111 13.31 22.72 -23.72
N THR A 112 12.86 23.97 -23.66
CA THR A 112 12.08 24.50 -22.54
C THR A 112 10.80 25.14 -23.06
N ILE A 113 9.65 24.69 -22.55
CA ILE A 113 8.32 25.20 -22.88
C ILE A 113 7.72 25.87 -21.65
N GLU A 114 7.26 27.10 -21.82
CA GLU A 114 6.46 27.80 -20.83
C GLU A 114 5.02 27.28 -20.82
N THR A 115 4.53 26.88 -19.65
CA THR A 115 3.13 26.59 -19.38
C THR A 115 2.55 27.61 -18.41
N ARG A 116 1.24 27.56 -18.12
CA ARG A 116 0.62 28.57 -17.23
C ARG A 116 1.28 28.64 -15.86
N ASN A 117 1.50 27.48 -15.24
CA ASN A 117 1.91 27.36 -13.84
C ASN A 117 3.40 27.03 -13.68
N GLY A 118 4.14 26.95 -14.78
CA GLY A 118 5.42 26.29 -14.73
C GLY A 118 6.13 26.15 -16.06
N LEU A 119 7.04 25.18 -16.11
CA LEU A 119 7.88 24.86 -17.27
C LEU A 119 7.83 23.35 -17.55
N HIS A 120 7.74 22.99 -18.83
CA HIS A 120 8.07 21.65 -19.30
C HIS A 120 9.47 21.68 -19.91
N VAL A 121 10.35 20.82 -19.45
CA VAL A 121 11.77 20.82 -19.84
C VAL A 121 12.13 19.44 -20.38
N TYR A 122 12.93 19.40 -21.46
CA TYR A 122 13.30 18.16 -22.14
C TYR A 122 14.80 18.13 -22.43
N TRP A 123 15.40 16.96 -22.24
CA TRP A 123 16.72 16.61 -22.77
C TRP A 123 16.52 15.54 -23.82
N LEU A 124 16.80 15.89 -25.08
CA LEU A 124 16.67 14.98 -26.20
C LEU A 124 17.75 13.90 -26.12
N LEU A 125 17.39 12.67 -26.45
CA LEU A 125 18.29 11.53 -26.38
C LEU A 125 18.80 11.12 -27.76
N ASN A 126 20.01 10.58 -27.82
CA ASN A 126 20.45 9.74 -28.93
C ASN A 126 19.75 8.37 -28.87
N GLU A 127 19.81 7.62 -29.98
CA GLU A 127 19.29 6.25 -29.98
C GLU A 127 20.20 5.35 -29.14
N GLY A 128 19.61 4.42 -28.37
CA GLY A 128 20.37 3.45 -27.58
C GLY A 128 19.94 3.31 -26.12
N ALA A 129 19.24 4.30 -25.57
CA ALA A 129 18.77 4.24 -24.18
C ALA A 129 17.86 3.04 -23.90
N SER A 130 18.12 2.32 -22.81
CA SER A 130 17.28 1.25 -22.29
C SER A 130 16.13 1.80 -21.42
N ASN A 131 15.12 0.96 -21.16
CA ASN A 131 14.06 1.30 -20.21
C ASN A 131 14.62 1.58 -18.81
N GLU A 132 15.66 0.86 -18.40
CA GLU A 132 16.25 1.01 -17.05
C GLU A 132 17.03 2.32 -16.90
N GLU A 133 17.79 2.71 -17.92
CA GLU A 133 18.47 4.02 -17.96
C GLU A 133 17.46 5.15 -18.01
N PHE A 134 16.37 5.00 -18.80
CA PHE A 134 15.28 5.97 -18.82
C PHE A 134 14.70 6.14 -17.42
N GLU A 135 14.29 5.05 -16.75
CA GLU A 135 13.66 5.13 -15.43
C GLU A 135 14.61 5.72 -14.37
N ASP A 136 15.89 5.35 -14.39
CA ASP A 136 16.92 5.91 -13.49
C ASP A 136 17.13 7.41 -13.72
N CYS A 137 17.39 7.82 -14.97
CA CYS A 137 17.59 9.21 -15.35
C CYS A 137 16.38 10.08 -15.01
N GLN A 138 15.18 9.60 -15.36
CA GLN A 138 13.92 10.29 -15.12
C GLN A 138 13.68 10.52 -13.62
N LEU A 139 13.94 9.51 -12.76
CA LEU A 139 13.80 9.64 -11.31
C LEU A 139 14.80 10.64 -10.72
N ARG A 140 16.08 10.56 -11.14
CA ARG A 140 17.12 11.47 -10.66
C ARG A 140 16.85 12.92 -11.06
N LEU A 141 16.39 13.17 -12.29
CA LEU A 141 15.98 14.51 -12.73
C LEU A 141 14.81 15.05 -11.90
N ILE A 142 13.78 14.22 -11.64
CA ILE A 142 12.64 14.61 -10.80
C ILE A 142 13.10 15.02 -9.40
N ASN A 143 13.98 14.23 -8.79
CA ASN A 143 14.46 14.48 -7.43
C ASN A 143 15.38 15.71 -7.37
N TYR A 144 16.32 15.84 -8.32
CA TYR A 144 17.25 16.96 -8.42
C TYR A 144 16.50 18.30 -8.55
N PHE A 145 15.52 18.36 -9.47
CA PHE A 145 14.78 19.58 -9.74
C PHE A 145 13.53 19.79 -8.89
N GLN A 146 13.17 18.83 -8.02
CA GLN A 146 11.92 18.81 -7.26
C GLN A 146 10.67 18.92 -8.17
N SER A 147 10.69 18.20 -9.30
CA SER A 147 9.62 18.16 -10.29
C SER A 147 8.40 17.34 -9.82
N ASP A 148 7.26 17.44 -10.54
CA ASP A 148 6.10 16.57 -10.30
C ASP A 148 6.47 15.08 -10.44
N LYS A 149 6.37 14.36 -9.33
CA LYS A 149 6.68 12.93 -9.21
C LYS A 149 5.81 12.02 -10.08
N GLN A 150 4.71 12.52 -10.62
CA GLN A 150 3.84 11.78 -11.55
C GLN A 150 4.42 11.71 -12.97
N VAL A 151 5.39 12.56 -13.30
CA VAL A 151 6.00 12.67 -14.62
C VAL A 151 7.19 11.70 -14.69
N LYS A 152 6.95 10.41 -14.45
CA LYS A 152 8.03 9.39 -14.40
C LYS A 152 7.88 8.24 -15.39
N THR A 153 6.76 8.17 -16.10
CA THR A 153 6.46 7.05 -17.01
C THR A 153 6.80 7.41 -18.45
N VAL A 154 7.21 6.42 -19.24
CA VAL A 154 7.71 6.60 -20.62
C VAL A 154 6.62 7.11 -21.57
N GLU A 155 5.34 6.78 -21.32
CA GLU A 155 4.18 7.18 -22.13
C GLU A 155 3.59 8.54 -21.75
N ARG A 156 4.32 9.34 -20.97
CA ARG A 156 3.80 10.59 -20.42
C ARG A 156 3.39 11.56 -21.53
N ILE A 157 2.24 12.20 -21.32
CA ILE A 157 1.74 13.28 -22.16
C ILE A 157 2.17 14.65 -21.63
N MET A 158 2.65 15.51 -22.53
CA MET A 158 3.08 16.87 -22.23
C MET A 158 2.39 17.88 -23.17
N ARG A 159 2.37 19.16 -22.81
CA ARG A 159 1.66 20.20 -23.58
C ARG A 159 2.38 20.49 -24.89
N VAL A 160 1.59 20.66 -25.96
CA VAL A 160 2.09 21.17 -27.24
C VAL A 160 2.13 22.71 -27.17
N PRO A 161 3.25 23.37 -27.53
CA PRO A 161 3.32 24.83 -27.57
C PRO A 161 2.48 25.38 -28.74
N ASP A 162 2.29 26.70 -28.81
CA ASP A 162 1.40 27.39 -29.75
C ASP A 162 -0.11 27.06 -29.58
N TYR A 163 -0.49 26.41 -28.48
CA TYR A 163 -1.87 26.18 -28.07
C TYR A 163 -2.15 26.77 -26.68
N TYR A 164 -3.40 27.21 -26.49
CA TYR A 164 -3.86 27.71 -25.21
C TYR A 164 -4.05 26.59 -24.19
N TRP A 165 -3.60 26.84 -22.98
CA TRP A 165 -4.14 26.25 -21.77
C TRP A 165 -5.55 26.80 -21.54
N THR A 166 -6.53 25.91 -21.38
CA THR A 166 -7.97 26.25 -21.41
C THR A 166 -8.75 25.75 -20.19
N LYS A 167 -8.08 25.37 -19.09
CA LYS A 167 -8.79 24.91 -17.89
C LYS A 167 -9.58 26.03 -17.18
N ASP A 168 -9.26 27.29 -17.48
CA ASP A 168 -10.11 28.46 -17.22
C ASP A 168 -10.35 29.16 -18.56
N ILE A 169 -11.59 29.10 -19.05
CA ILE A 169 -11.96 29.61 -20.37
C ILE A 169 -11.84 31.14 -20.47
N ASN A 170 -12.00 31.82 -19.34
CA ASN A 170 -11.94 33.28 -19.27
C ASN A 170 -10.50 33.78 -19.13
N ASN A 171 -9.59 32.92 -18.63
CA ASN A 171 -8.17 33.24 -18.40
C ASN A 171 -7.26 32.21 -19.09
N ARG A 172 -7.38 32.11 -20.41
CA ARG A 172 -6.54 31.23 -21.23
C ARG A 172 -5.08 31.69 -21.21
N PHE A 173 -4.15 30.74 -21.25
CA PHE A 173 -2.71 31.03 -21.26
C PHE A 173 -2.03 30.35 -22.45
N MET A 174 -1.33 31.08 -23.31
CA MET A 174 -0.63 30.50 -24.46
C MET A 174 0.64 29.78 -24.02
N CYS A 175 0.75 28.47 -24.30
CA CYS A 175 2.00 27.73 -24.07
C CYS A 175 3.02 28.11 -25.14
N LYS A 176 4.26 28.46 -24.76
CA LYS A 176 5.27 29.02 -25.67
C LYS A 176 6.59 28.28 -25.55
N VAL A 177 7.36 28.21 -26.63
CA VAL A 177 8.74 27.74 -26.56
C VAL A 177 9.62 28.88 -26.03
N LEU A 178 10.35 28.63 -24.94
CA LEU A 178 11.32 29.58 -24.39
C LEU A 178 12.71 29.32 -24.98
N GLU A 179 13.10 28.05 -25.04
CA GLU A 179 14.37 27.62 -25.59
C GLU A 179 14.19 26.40 -26.49
N LEU A 180 14.89 26.42 -27.62
CA LEU A 180 14.94 25.31 -28.59
C LEU A 180 16.40 25.15 -29.05
N ASN A 181 17.13 24.30 -28.34
CA ASN A 181 18.52 23.97 -28.61
C ASN A 181 18.57 22.59 -29.31
N ASN A 182 19.23 22.49 -30.47
CA ASN A 182 19.43 21.22 -31.17
C ASN A 182 20.60 20.43 -30.56
N ILE A 183 20.44 20.04 -29.29
CA ILE A 183 21.43 19.27 -28.52
C ILE A 183 20.78 17.96 -28.11
N ARG A 184 21.47 16.85 -28.38
CA ARG A 184 21.09 15.50 -27.96
C ARG A 184 22.19 14.92 -27.06
N TYR A 185 21.79 14.05 -26.15
CA TYR A 185 22.66 13.44 -25.16
C TYR A 185 22.60 11.93 -25.25
N ASP A 186 23.71 11.26 -24.97
CA ASP A 186 23.65 9.89 -24.49
C ASP A 186 23.08 9.94 -23.05
N ILE A 187 22.22 8.99 -22.70
CA ILE A 187 21.46 9.09 -21.45
C ILE A 187 22.39 9.00 -20.22
N GLU A 188 23.51 8.29 -20.39
CA GLU A 188 24.57 8.12 -19.41
C GLU A 188 25.22 9.45 -19.05
N ASP A 189 25.41 10.38 -20.00
CA ASP A 189 25.99 11.70 -19.74
C ASP A 189 25.11 12.50 -18.77
N ILE A 190 23.80 12.39 -18.92
CA ILE A 190 22.83 13.02 -18.03
C ILE A 190 22.86 12.34 -16.65
N ILE A 191 22.90 11.01 -16.61
CA ILE A 191 22.94 10.22 -15.37
C ILE A 191 24.21 10.52 -14.56
N CYS A 192 25.38 10.65 -15.21
CA CYS A 192 26.66 10.93 -14.60
C CYS A 192 26.73 12.29 -13.90
N ASP A 193 25.98 13.28 -14.40
CA ASP A 193 25.91 14.62 -13.83
C ASP A 193 24.85 14.77 -12.73
N LEU A 194 24.09 13.70 -12.47
CA LEU A 194 23.09 13.64 -11.42
C LEU A 194 23.61 12.84 -10.22
N PRO A 195 23.26 13.22 -8.99
CA PRO A 195 23.68 12.49 -7.80
C PRO A 195 23.25 11.02 -7.91
N TYR A 196 24.17 10.12 -7.60
CA TYR A 196 23.90 8.68 -7.62
C TYR A 196 22.79 8.34 -6.63
N GLU A 197 21.73 7.74 -7.14
CA GLU A 197 20.69 7.11 -6.33
C GLU A 197 20.85 5.58 -6.44
N GLU A 198 21.00 4.90 -5.30
CA GLU A 198 20.98 3.43 -5.27
C GLU A 198 19.63 2.93 -5.80
N LYS A 199 19.65 2.11 -6.86
CA LYS A 199 18.46 1.44 -7.41
C LYS A 199 17.86 0.50 -6.36
N ILE A 200 16.81 0.95 -5.67
CA ILE A 200 15.96 0.10 -4.83
C ILE A 200 15.09 -0.76 -5.77
N GLY A 201 15.35 -2.07 -5.82
CA GLY A 201 14.59 -3.02 -6.62
C GLY A 201 13.07 -2.90 -6.38
N GLN A 202 12.35 -2.45 -7.41
CA GLN A 202 10.90 -2.49 -7.43
C GLN A 202 10.46 -3.81 -8.06
N ALA A 203 9.63 -4.57 -7.33
CA ALA A 203 8.95 -5.73 -7.88
C ALA A 203 8.04 -5.30 -9.05
N HIS A 204 8.30 -5.82 -10.25
CA HIS A 204 7.42 -5.62 -11.39
C HIS A 204 6.07 -6.32 -11.17
N PRO A 205 4.93 -5.66 -11.46
CA PRO A 205 3.65 -6.34 -11.57
C PRO A 205 3.72 -7.32 -12.76
N THR A 206 3.32 -8.56 -12.51
CA THR A 206 3.19 -9.60 -13.53
C THR A 206 2.23 -9.16 -14.63
N ASN A 207 2.75 -8.77 -15.80
CA ASN A 207 1.96 -8.56 -16.99
C ASN A 207 1.69 -9.91 -17.67
N LYS A 208 0.40 -10.15 -17.93
CA LYS A 208 -0.10 -11.19 -18.83
C LYS A 208 0.62 -11.06 -20.18
N TYR A 209 1.30 -12.12 -20.58
CA TYR A 209 1.82 -12.32 -21.93
C TYR A 209 0.65 -12.26 -22.92
N ASN A 210 0.66 -11.26 -23.80
CA ASN A 210 -0.01 -11.36 -25.08
C ASN A 210 1.06 -11.69 -26.12
N ASN A 211 0.86 -12.83 -26.77
CA ASN A 211 1.68 -13.36 -27.84
C ASN A 211 1.78 -12.35 -28.98
N ASN A 212 2.99 -11.93 -29.31
CA ASN A 212 3.30 -11.44 -30.64
C ASN A 212 4.38 -12.34 -31.25
N THR A 213 3.95 -12.98 -32.33
CA THR A 213 4.71 -13.78 -33.29
C THR A 213 5.90 -13.00 -33.83
N ASN A 214 7.11 -13.48 -33.58
CA ASN A 214 8.27 -13.12 -34.39
C ASN A 214 8.29 -14.01 -35.64
N VAL A 215 8.39 -13.35 -36.79
CA VAL A 215 8.61 -13.96 -38.10
C VAL A 215 10.02 -14.56 -38.10
N PHE A 216 10.11 -15.86 -38.34
CA PHE A 216 11.37 -16.57 -38.57
C PHE A 216 11.87 -16.28 -39.99
N ILE A 217 13.14 -15.88 -40.11
CA ILE A 217 13.84 -15.85 -41.40
C ILE A 217 14.69 -17.12 -41.50
N SER A 218 14.52 -17.84 -42.60
CA SER A 218 15.17 -19.11 -42.90
C SER A 218 16.65 -18.92 -43.26
N GLY A 219 17.54 -19.64 -42.59
CA GLY A 219 18.88 -19.87 -43.13
C GLY A 219 19.98 -20.13 -42.13
N THR A 220 19.99 -21.29 -41.45
CA THR A 220 21.24 -21.97 -41.08
C THR A 220 20.97 -23.40 -40.60
N SER A 221 21.82 -24.32 -41.04
CA SER A 221 21.66 -25.76 -41.01
C SER A 221 21.83 -26.39 -39.61
N MET A 222 20.92 -27.32 -39.28
CA MET A 222 21.07 -28.47 -38.37
C MET A 222 21.09 -28.19 -36.85
N TYR A 223 19.91 -27.91 -36.27
CA TYR A 223 19.68 -27.95 -34.82
C TYR A 223 19.34 -29.39 -34.35
N SER A 224 19.66 -29.71 -33.09
CA SER A 224 19.39 -31.02 -32.46
C SER A 224 17.89 -31.26 -32.23
N HIS A 225 17.45 -32.53 -32.30
CA HIS A 225 16.05 -32.92 -32.05
C HIS A 225 15.51 -32.39 -30.71
N ASN A 226 16.33 -32.37 -29.66
CA ASN A 226 15.92 -31.87 -28.34
C ASN A 226 15.66 -30.36 -28.32
N LEU A 227 16.42 -29.56 -29.08
CA LEU A 227 16.18 -28.11 -29.17
C LEU A 227 14.81 -27.81 -29.79
N ASP A 228 14.39 -28.59 -30.79
CA ASP A 228 13.07 -28.45 -31.40
C ASP A 228 11.95 -28.85 -30.43
N LEU A 229 12.16 -29.91 -29.63
CA LEU A 229 11.22 -30.28 -28.58
C LEU A 229 11.08 -29.18 -27.51
N VAL A 230 12.18 -28.53 -27.13
CA VAL A 230 12.13 -27.37 -26.21
C VAL A 230 11.41 -26.21 -26.88
N ARG A 231 11.75 -25.82 -28.12
CA ARG A 231 11.10 -24.73 -28.87
C ARG A 231 9.58 -24.93 -29.00
N ASN A 232 9.14 -26.17 -29.25
CA ASN A 232 7.73 -26.52 -29.41
C ASN A 232 7.01 -26.78 -28.07
N SER A 233 7.67 -26.59 -26.92
CA SER A 233 7.11 -26.87 -25.59
C SER A 233 6.69 -28.34 -25.37
N GLU A 234 7.29 -29.29 -26.06
CA GLU A 234 6.99 -30.72 -26.00
C GLU A 234 7.70 -31.44 -24.84
N TRP A 235 7.34 -31.08 -23.61
CA TRP A 235 7.96 -31.63 -22.41
C TRP A 235 7.78 -33.14 -22.24
N LYS A 236 6.74 -33.75 -22.81
CA LYS A 236 6.47 -35.21 -22.71
C LYS A 236 7.55 -36.00 -23.47
N SER A 237 7.74 -35.67 -24.73
CA SER A 237 8.75 -36.25 -25.61
C SER A 237 10.15 -36.03 -25.03
N LEU A 238 10.43 -34.83 -24.52
CA LEU A 238 11.72 -34.52 -23.88
C LEU A 238 11.94 -35.32 -22.58
N ARG A 239 10.88 -35.54 -21.79
CA ARG A 239 10.92 -36.38 -20.59
C ARG A 239 11.17 -37.86 -20.92
N GLU A 240 10.64 -38.37 -22.02
CA GLU A 240 10.89 -39.74 -22.48
C GLU A 240 12.34 -39.96 -22.93
N ILE A 241 12.99 -38.89 -23.43
CA ILE A 241 14.41 -38.89 -23.81
C ILE A 241 15.30 -38.79 -22.56
N ILE A 242 15.03 -37.82 -21.69
CA ILE A 242 15.87 -37.54 -20.50
C ILE A 242 15.69 -38.61 -19.41
N LYS A 243 14.50 -39.23 -19.32
CA LYS A 243 14.11 -40.24 -18.32
C LYS A 243 14.49 -39.84 -16.88
N PRO A 244 14.03 -38.68 -16.38
CA PRO A 244 14.41 -38.22 -15.06
C PRO A 244 13.73 -39.03 -13.95
N LYS A 245 14.43 -39.15 -12.82
CA LYS A 245 13.87 -39.72 -11.58
C LYS A 245 12.95 -38.69 -10.93
N GLN A 246 11.77 -39.11 -10.46
CA GLN A 246 10.85 -38.24 -9.72
C GLN A 246 11.52 -37.72 -8.44
N VAL A 247 11.39 -36.42 -8.20
CA VAL A 247 11.92 -35.76 -6.99
C VAL A 247 10.83 -34.91 -6.35
N MET A 248 10.77 -34.97 -5.02
CA MET A 248 9.87 -34.16 -4.20
C MET A 248 10.68 -33.05 -3.55
N LEU A 249 10.33 -31.79 -3.82
CA LEU A 249 11.01 -30.61 -3.26
C LEU A 249 9.98 -29.71 -2.55
N SER A 250 10.35 -29.12 -1.42
CA SER A 250 9.42 -28.35 -0.56
C SER A 250 9.57 -26.84 -0.68
N ASN A 251 10.66 -26.33 -1.26
CA ASN A 251 10.88 -24.90 -1.43
C ASN A 251 11.47 -24.55 -2.80
N TYR A 252 11.33 -23.28 -3.19
CA TYR A 252 11.81 -22.82 -4.50
C TYR A 252 13.33 -22.89 -4.61
N LYS A 253 14.08 -22.60 -3.54
CA LYS A 253 15.56 -22.61 -3.57
C LYS A 253 16.10 -23.97 -3.97
N ASP A 254 15.54 -25.04 -3.42
CA ASP A 254 15.92 -26.41 -3.75
C ASP A 254 15.56 -26.78 -5.18
N VAL A 255 14.44 -26.25 -5.71
CA VAL A 255 14.08 -26.39 -7.13
C VAL A 255 15.11 -25.72 -8.03
N TYR A 256 15.53 -24.49 -7.72
CA TYR A 256 16.58 -23.79 -8.47
C TYR A 256 17.90 -24.54 -8.42
N ASP A 257 18.33 -24.97 -7.23
CA ASP A 257 19.58 -25.70 -7.02
C ASP A 257 19.58 -27.05 -7.77
N TYR A 258 18.48 -27.80 -7.68
CA TYR A 258 18.32 -29.08 -8.38
C TYR A 258 18.38 -28.91 -9.90
N LEU A 259 17.69 -27.90 -10.45
CA LEU A 259 17.65 -27.66 -11.89
C LEU A 259 19.03 -27.26 -12.43
N LYS A 260 19.75 -26.35 -11.76
CA LYS A 260 21.08 -25.88 -12.22
C LYS A 260 22.15 -26.98 -12.22
N LYS A 261 21.94 -28.06 -11.48
CA LYS A 261 22.81 -29.25 -11.44
C LYS A 261 22.50 -30.27 -12.55
N GLN A 262 21.42 -30.09 -13.32
CA GLN A 262 21.07 -31.03 -14.40
C GLN A 262 22.00 -30.87 -15.60
N ASP A 263 22.34 -31.99 -16.26
CA ASP A 263 23.21 -31.99 -17.44
C ASP A 263 22.54 -31.26 -18.61
N LEU A 264 23.05 -30.05 -18.86
CA LEU A 264 22.56 -29.16 -19.88
C LEU A 264 22.84 -29.67 -21.31
N LYS A 265 23.88 -30.49 -21.51
CA LYS A 265 24.17 -31.11 -22.81
C LYS A 265 23.10 -32.12 -23.17
N ASN A 266 22.71 -32.95 -22.20
CA ASN A 266 21.62 -33.92 -22.37
C ASN A 266 20.28 -33.21 -22.61
N PHE A 267 20.00 -32.14 -21.85
CA PHE A 267 18.78 -31.35 -22.00
C PHE A 267 18.64 -30.75 -23.42
N LEU A 268 19.71 -30.13 -23.95
CA LEU A 268 19.70 -29.50 -25.27
C LEU A 268 20.04 -30.45 -26.42
N GLY A 269 20.53 -31.66 -26.14
CA GLY A 269 20.95 -32.62 -27.16
C GLY A 269 22.12 -32.14 -28.02
N LEU A 270 23.07 -31.42 -27.42
CA LEU A 270 24.19 -30.77 -28.12
C LEU A 270 25.49 -31.59 -28.03
N PRO A 271 26.36 -31.56 -29.07
CA PRO A 271 27.66 -32.21 -29.05
C PRO A 271 28.67 -31.46 -28.16
N LYS A 272 29.93 -31.93 -28.10
CA LYS A 272 30.98 -31.35 -27.23
C LYS A 272 31.37 -29.91 -27.61
N SER A 273 31.32 -29.58 -28.90
CA SER A 273 31.57 -28.24 -29.45
C SER A 273 30.50 -27.96 -30.49
N PHE A 274 29.87 -26.78 -30.43
CA PHE A 274 28.74 -26.43 -31.29
C PHE A 274 28.69 -24.92 -31.56
N ASN A 275 27.97 -24.53 -32.62
CA ASN A 275 27.70 -23.13 -32.93
C ASN A 275 26.69 -22.58 -31.93
N CYS A 276 26.80 -21.31 -31.58
CA CYS A 276 25.96 -20.71 -30.56
C CYS A 276 24.48 -20.78 -30.95
N ILE A 277 23.62 -21.14 -30.00
CA ILE A 277 22.16 -21.21 -30.24
C ILE A 277 21.47 -19.82 -30.26
N PHE A 278 22.22 -18.75 -29.97
CA PHE A 278 21.70 -17.40 -29.78
C PHE A 278 22.25 -16.37 -30.76
N HIS A 279 23.23 -16.71 -31.60
CA HIS A 279 23.68 -15.87 -32.71
C HIS A 279 24.11 -16.76 -33.88
N GLU A 280 24.38 -16.16 -35.04
CA GLU A 280 24.85 -16.88 -36.21
C GLU A 280 26.38 -16.88 -36.28
N ASP A 281 26.97 -18.07 -36.26
CA ASP A 281 28.41 -18.24 -36.32
C ASP A 281 28.76 -19.41 -37.24
N LYS A 282 29.80 -19.18 -38.06
CA LYS A 282 30.26 -20.12 -39.08
C LYS A 282 31.15 -21.22 -38.52
N ASN A 283 31.66 -21.04 -37.29
CA ASN A 283 32.52 -21.97 -36.58
C ASN A 283 32.00 -22.21 -35.15
N PRO A 284 32.27 -23.39 -34.54
CA PRO A 284 31.83 -23.68 -33.17
C PRO A 284 32.39 -22.67 -32.15
N SER A 285 31.53 -21.83 -31.59
CA SER A 285 31.91 -20.75 -30.67
C SER A 285 31.42 -20.98 -29.23
N ALA A 286 30.54 -21.96 -29.00
CA ALA A 286 29.87 -22.17 -27.72
C ALA A 286 30.25 -23.50 -27.05
N ASN A 287 30.27 -23.49 -25.72
CA ASN A 287 30.56 -24.66 -24.89
C ASN A 287 29.71 -24.64 -23.60
N ILE A 288 29.47 -25.83 -23.06
CA ILE A 288 28.84 -26.05 -21.75
C ILE A 288 29.88 -26.61 -20.79
N PHE A 289 30.09 -25.92 -19.67
CA PHE A 289 31.03 -26.32 -18.63
C PHE A 289 30.34 -26.43 -17.27
N LEU A 290 30.96 -27.19 -16.38
CA LEU A 290 30.52 -27.40 -15.00
C LEU A 290 31.40 -26.54 -14.09
N ASP A 291 30.80 -25.71 -13.25
CA ASP A 291 31.54 -24.92 -12.26
C ASP A 291 31.98 -25.84 -11.09
N PRO A 292 33.30 -25.99 -10.83
CA PRO A 292 33.80 -26.87 -9.78
C PRO A 292 33.42 -26.42 -8.36
N LYS A 293 33.05 -25.15 -8.14
CA LYS A 293 32.66 -24.65 -6.81
C LYS A 293 31.20 -24.92 -6.47
N THR A 294 30.32 -24.72 -7.44
CA THR A 294 28.86 -24.78 -7.23
C THR A 294 28.22 -26.06 -7.80
N ASN A 295 28.95 -26.80 -8.65
CA ASN A 295 28.47 -27.94 -9.42
C ASN A 295 27.30 -27.59 -10.36
N TYR A 296 27.27 -26.34 -10.84
CA TYR A 296 26.25 -25.86 -11.79
C TYR A 296 26.75 -25.90 -13.23
N TYR A 297 25.85 -26.26 -14.14
CA TYR A 297 26.11 -26.20 -15.58
C TYR A 297 25.87 -24.81 -16.13
N TRP A 298 26.85 -24.31 -16.86
CA TRP A 298 26.82 -23.01 -17.53
C TRP A 298 27.05 -23.18 -19.02
N TYR A 299 26.21 -22.53 -19.82
CA TYR A 299 26.44 -22.28 -21.23
C TYR A 299 27.23 -20.99 -21.39
N LYS A 300 28.28 -21.01 -22.22
CA LYS A 300 29.02 -19.79 -22.58
C LYS A 300 29.39 -19.78 -24.05
N CYS A 301 29.18 -18.63 -24.68
CA CYS A 301 29.73 -18.29 -25.97
C CYS A 301 31.10 -17.59 -25.82
N TYR A 302 32.01 -17.85 -26.75
CA TYR A 302 33.39 -17.31 -26.75
C TYR A 302 33.69 -16.45 -27.98
N SER A 303 32.71 -16.12 -28.81
CA SER A 303 32.90 -15.16 -29.91
C SER A 303 32.96 -13.72 -29.38
N GLU A 304 33.73 -12.87 -30.06
CA GLU A 304 33.92 -11.45 -29.69
C GLU A 304 32.61 -10.64 -29.80
N ASP A 305 31.68 -11.10 -30.64
CA ASP A 305 30.38 -10.46 -30.88
C ASP A 305 29.23 -11.07 -30.03
N CYS A 306 29.52 -11.99 -29.09
CA CYS A 306 28.48 -12.65 -28.28
C CYS A 306 28.92 -12.96 -26.84
N ASP A 307 28.45 -12.14 -25.90
CA ASP A 307 28.71 -12.28 -24.46
C ASP A 307 27.72 -13.19 -23.70
N VAL A 308 27.14 -14.18 -24.37
CA VAL A 308 26.09 -15.00 -23.76
C VAL A 308 26.67 -15.97 -22.72
N VAL A 309 26.26 -15.80 -21.46
CA VAL A 309 26.48 -16.75 -20.35
C VAL A 309 25.13 -17.06 -19.68
N LYS A 310 24.69 -18.31 -19.66
CA LYS A 310 23.35 -18.70 -19.16
C LYS A 310 23.33 -20.06 -18.48
N ASP A 311 22.45 -20.21 -17.49
CA ASP A 311 22.13 -21.51 -16.88
C ASP A 311 20.91 -22.17 -17.58
N ILE A 312 20.53 -23.38 -17.16
CA ILE A 312 19.41 -24.12 -17.76
C ILE A 312 18.09 -23.33 -17.73
N ILE A 313 17.88 -22.48 -16.72
CA ILE A 313 16.65 -21.72 -16.55
C ILE A 313 16.66 -20.57 -17.57
N SER A 314 17.74 -19.79 -17.59
CA SER A 314 17.89 -18.68 -18.53
C SER A 314 17.95 -19.13 -20.00
N ILE A 315 18.48 -20.32 -20.28
CA ILE A 315 18.43 -20.89 -21.64
C ILE A 315 17.01 -21.25 -22.01
N THR A 316 16.28 -21.88 -21.10
CA THR A 316 14.88 -22.27 -21.33
C THR A 316 13.98 -21.05 -21.54
N GLU A 317 14.16 -19.99 -20.75
CA GLU A 317 13.49 -18.69 -20.91
C GLU A 317 13.69 -18.13 -22.32
N ASN A 318 14.94 -18.12 -22.80
CA ASN A 318 15.27 -17.57 -24.09
C ASN A 318 14.80 -18.42 -25.27
N ILE A 319 14.87 -19.75 -25.17
CA ILE A 319 14.39 -20.64 -26.24
C ILE A 319 12.85 -20.57 -26.35
N LEU A 320 12.14 -20.56 -25.21
CA LEU A 320 10.67 -20.49 -25.17
C LEU A 320 10.10 -19.08 -25.29
N MET A 321 10.95 -18.05 -25.22
CA MET A 321 10.55 -16.65 -25.09
C MET A 321 9.54 -16.43 -23.95
N CYS A 322 9.78 -17.04 -22.79
CA CYS A 322 8.87 -17.05 -21.66
C CYS A 322 9.52 -16.48 -20.38
N ASN A 323 8.70 -16.16 -19.38
CA ASN A 323 9.21 -15.66 -18.10
C ASN A 323 9.73 -16.80 -17.19
N THR A 324 10.51 -16.46 -16.16
CA THR A 324 11.09 -17.44 -15.23
C THR A 324 10.08 -18.43 -14.66
N PRO A 325 8.88 -18.01 -14.18
CA PRO A 325 7.86 -18.96 -13.73
C PRO A 325 7.40 -19.96 -14.80
N GLN A 326 7.24 -19.52 -16.05
CA GLN A 326 6.85 -20.39 -17.17
C GLN A 326 7.96 -21.39 -17.51
N ALA A 327 9.22 -20.93 -17.58
CA ALA A 327 10.39 -21.79 -17.80
C ALA A 327 10.54 -22.82 -16.66
N LEU A 328 10.39 -22.40 -15.41
CA LEU A 328 10.41 -23.29 -14.25
C LEU A 328 9.30 -24.34 -14.31
N ASN A 329 8.07 -23.96 -14.68
CA ASN A 329 6.98 -24.91 -14.82
C ASN A 329 7.22 -25.94 -15.92
N PHE A 330 7.82 -25.51 -17.05
CA PHE A 330 8.25 -26.42 -18.11
C PHE A 330 9.31 -27.41 -17.59
N LEU A 331 10.38 -26.90 -16.98
CA LEU A 331 11.48 -27.71 -16.44
C LEU A 331 11.00 -28.68 -15.35
N ARG A 332 10.09 -28.25 -14.47
CA ARG A 332 9.49 -29.14 -13.46
C ARG A 332 8.73 -30.30 -14.07
N ARG A 333 8.07 -30.10 -15.21
CA ARG A 333 7.37 -31.17 -15.93
C ARG A 333 8.33 -32.11 -16.64
N VAL A 334 9.38 -31.55 -17.25
CA VAL A 334 10.46 -32.32 -17.89
C VAL A 334 11.13 -33.22 -16.85
N TYR A 335 11.56 -32.67 -15.71
CA TYR A 335 12.30 -33.37 -14.65
C TYR A 335 11.43 -34.05 -13.58
N ASP A 336 10.12 -34.08 -13.75
CA ASP A 336 9.15 -34.66 -12.80
C ASP A 336 9.30 -34.20 -11.34
N ILE A 337 9.39 -32.88 -11.14
CA ILE A 337 9.53 -32.25 -9.83
C ILE A 337 8.15 -31.92 -9.25
N LYS A 338 7.77 -32.60 -8.17
CA LYS A 338 6.54 -32.29 -7.41
C LYS A 338 6.86 -31.37 -6.24
N PHE A 339 6.07 -30.31 -6.10
CA PHE A 339 6.17 -29.35 -4.99
C PHE A 339 5.23 -29.79 -3.87
N VAL A 340 5.76 -30.06 -2.68
CA VAL A 340 4.98 -30.51 -1.52
C VAL A 340 5.06 -29.45 -0.44
N GLU A 341 3.92 -28.89 -0.04
CA GLU A 341 3.85 -28.05 1.15
C GLU A 341 4.32 -28.85 2.36
N SER A 342 5.18 -28.27 3.19
CA SER A 342 5.61 -28.91 4.44
C SER A 342 4.42 -29.17 5.36
N ASP A 343 4.51 -30.18 6.24
CA ASP A 343 3.41 -30.47 7.17
C ASP A 343 3.16 -29.32 8.14
N TRP A 344 4.22 -28.59 8.50
CA TRP A 344 4.13 -27.34 9.24
C TRP A 344 3.33 -26.26 8.46
N GLU A 345 3.61 -26.03 7.17
CA GLU A 345 2.86 -25.06 6.37
C GLU A 345 1.36 -25.41 6.29
N LYS A 346 1.03 -26.70 6.13
CA LYS A 346 -0.35 -27.17 6.09
C LYS A 346 -1.05 -26.91 7.43
N GLU A 347 -0.41 -27.26 8.54
CA GLU A 347 -0.95 -27.05 9.88
C GLU A 347 -1.23 -25.56 10.12
N MET A 348 -0.28 -24.69 9.79
CA MET A 348 -0.43 -23.25 9.97
C MET A 348 -1.54 -22.65 9.09
N LYS A 349 -1.63 -23.10 7.83
CA LYS A 349 -2.72 -22.69 6.93
C LYS A 349 -4.08 -23.17 7.45
N GLU A 350 -4.15 -24.38 8.02
CA GLU A 350 -5.36 -24.94 8.60
C GLU A 350 -5.81 -24.20 9.87
N ILE A 351 -4.87 -23.73 10.71
CA ILE A 351 -5.19 -22.86 11.85
C ILE A 351 -5.87 -21.57 11.37
N LEU A 352 -5.31 -20.92 10.34
CA LEU A 352 -5.90 -19.69 9.78
C LEU A 352 -7.25 -19.95 9.11
N ASP A 353 -7.43 -21.09 8.43
CA ASP A 353 -8.73 -21.50 7.89
C ASP A 353 -9.75 -21.79 9.00
N SER A 354 -9.32 -22.41 10.10
CA SER A 354 -10.15 -22.64 11.28
C SER A 354 -10.62 -21.33 11.90
N ASN A 355 -9.72 -20.35 12.02
CA ASN A 355 -10.05 -19.00 12.46
C ASN A 355 -11.09 -18.34 11.55
N ILE A 356 -10.93 -18.46 10.22
CA ILE A 356 -11.89 -17.93 9.24
C ILE A 356 -13.26 -18.60 9.43
N ARG A 357 -13.30 -19.93 9.55
CA ARG A 357 -14.56 -20.68 9.79
C ARG A 357 -15.25 -20.24 11.07
N PHE A 358 -14.49 -20.06 12.16
CA PHE A 358 -15.02 -19.51 13.41
C PHE A 358 -15.61 -18.11 13.25
N LEU A 359 -14.91 -17.21 12.55
CA LEU A 359 -15.40 -15.85 12.31
C LEU A 359 -16.65 -15.81 11.43
N MET A 360 -16.79 -16.75 10.50
CA MET A 360 -17.98 -16.89 9.66
C MET A 360 -19.18 -17.41 10.46
N ASP A 361 -18.96 -18.26 11.46
CA ASP A 361 -19.99 -18.75 12.39
C ASP A 361 -20.34 -17.69 13.45
N SER A 362 -21.11 -16.70 13.00
CA SER A 362 -21.53 -15.57 13.84
C SER A 362 -22.37 -15.98 15.04
N GLU A 363 -23.14 -17.08 14.97
CA GLU A 363 -23.96 -17.54 16.10
C GLU A 363 -23.09 -18.17 17.18
N ARG A 364 -22.15 -19.04 16.79
CA ARG A 364 -21.18 -19.59 17.74
C ARG A 364 -20.33 -18.51 18.39
N PHE A 365 -19.87 -17.52 17.61
CA PHE A 365 -19.06 -16.43 18.16
C PHE A 365 -19.86 -15.59 19.18
N LYS A 366 -21.13 -15.27 18.91
CA LYS A 366 -22.00 -14.56 19.88
C LYS A 366 -22.15 -15.29 21.21
N ILE A 367 -22.16 -16.63 21.20
CA ILE A 367 -22.32 -17.45 22.39
C ILE A 367 -21.01 -17.48 23.19
N ILE A 368 -19.88 -17.74 22.52
CA ILE A 368 -18.58 -17.93 23.18
C ILE A 368 -18.01 -16.61 23.71
N ALA A 369 -18.09 -15.54 22.93
CA ALA A 369 -17.48 -14.25 23.25
C ALA A 369 -18.43 -13.08 22.89
N PRO A 370 -19.53 -12.92 23.65
CA PRO A 370 -20.61 -11.98 23.33
C PRO A 370 -20.16 -10.51 23.32
N GLU A 371 -19.35 -10.05 24.28
CA GLU A 371 -18.87 -8.66 24.29
C GLU A 371 -17.88 -8.42 23.16
N THR A 372 -16.98 -9.37 22.91
CA THR A 372 -16.04 -9.32 21.79
C THR A 372 -16.79 -9.17 20.46
N TYR A 373 -17.76 -10.06 20.21
CA TYR A 373 -18.59 -10.02 19.01
C TYR A 373 -19.31 -8.68 18.85
N LYS A 374 -19.92 -8.16 19.92
CA LYS A 374 -20.60 -6.84 19.88
C LYS A 374 -19.67 -5.72 19.43
N ARG A 375 -18.38 -5.76 19.78
CA ARG A 375 -17.40 -4.72 19.41
C ARG A 375 -16.84 -4.89 18.01
N ILE A 376 -16.61 -6.13 17.57
CA ILE A 376 -15.93 -6.37 16.29
C ILE A 376 -16.84 -6.83 15.16
N LYS A 377 -18.15 -7.02 15.36
CA LYS A 377 -19.08 -7.48 14.30
C LYS A 377 -18.96 -6.75 12.96
N ASN A 378 -18.71 -5.44 12.99
CA ASN A 378 -18.56 -4.60 11.78
C ASN A 378 -17.15 -4.68 11.15
N TYR A 379 -16.23 -5.38 11.80
CA TYR A 379 -14.84 -5.60 11.41
C TYR A 379 -14.54 -7.09 11.12
N ILE A 380 -15.48 -8.01 11.38
CA ILE A 380 -15.33 -9.43 11.05
C ILE A 380 -14.93 -9.66 9.59
N PRO A 381 -15.57 -9.03 8.57
CA PRO A 381 -15.15 -9.19 7.18
C PRO A 381 -13.71 -8.76 6.93
N ASN A 382 -13.25 -7.70 7.61
CA ASN A 382 -11.88 -7.23 7.53
C ASN A 382 -10.90 -8.24 8.16
N LEU A 383 -11.25 -8.80 9.31
CA LEU A 383 -10.43 -9.78 10.02
C LEU A 383 -10.30 -11.09 9.24
N ILE A 384 -11.36 -11.51 8.53
CA ILE A 384 -11.33 -12.64 7.58
C ILE A 384 -10.32 -12.35 6.46
N LEU A 385 -10.39 -11.17 5.83
CA LEU A 385 -9.44 -10.79 4.76
C LEU A 385 -7.99 -10.75 5.26
N ILE A 386 -7.77 -10.30 6.50
CA ILE A 386 -6.44 -10.30 7.12
C ILE A 386 -5.95 -11.74 7.37
N ASN A 387 -6.82 -12.66 7.83
CA ASN A 387 -6.47 -14.08 7.97
C ASN A 387 -6.14 -14.71 6.61
N SER A 388 -6.93 -14.44 5.57
CA SER A 388 -6.66 -14.92 4.21
C SER A 388 -5.33 -14.38 3.68
N PHE A 389 -5.05 -13.10 3.91
CA PHE A 389 -3.77 -12.49 3.53
C PHE A 389 -2.60 -13.12 4.29
N ALA A 390 -2.73 -13.35 5.60
CA ALA A 390 -1.70 -14.04 6.39
C ALA A 390 -1.45 -15.45 5.87
N LYS A 391 -2.50 -16.19 5.48
CA LYS A 391 -2.42 -17.54 4.92
C LYS A 391 -1.60 -17.58 3.63
N GLU A 392 -1.77 -16.59 2.75
CA GLU A 392 -0.97 -16.46 1.51
C GLU A 392 0.51 -16.17 1.77
N LYS A 393 0.89 -15.77 3.00
CA LYS A 393 2.26 -15.46 3.40
C LYS A 393 2.93 -16.57 4.21
N VAL A 394 2.26 -17.70 4.43
CA VAL A 394 2.85 -18.87 5.08
C VAL A 394 3.68 -19.65 4.05
N PHE A 395 5.00 -19.56 4.18
CA PHE A 395 5.96 -20.24 3.29
C PHE A 395 6.96 -21.14 4.03
N THR A 396 7.49 -20.69 5.17
CA THR A 396 8.54 -21.41 5.91
C THR A 396 8.47 -21.11 7.40
N ASP A 397 8.88 -22.08 8.22
CA ASP A 397 9.03 -21.98 9.68
C ASP A 397 10.04 -20.92 10.15
N ASN A 398 11.01 -20.54 9.30
CA ASN A 398 11.93 -19.42 9.54
C ASN A 398 11.24 -18.04 9.67
N PHE A 399 9.95 -17.95 9.32
CA PHE A 399 9.15 -16.73 9.38
C PHE A 399 8.12 -16.84 10.50
N THR A 400 8.58 -17.10 11.71
CA THR A 400 7.76 -17.24 12.91
C THR A 400 8.13 -16.24 13.98
N ASP A 401 7.18 -15.94 14.87
CA ASP A 401 7.47 -15.19 16.10
C ASP A 401 8.17 -16.09 17.13
N GLY A 402 8.56 -15.52 18.28
CA GLY A 402 9.18 -16.28 19.37
C GLY A 402 8.34 -17.44 19.92
N SER A 403 7.07 -17.57 19.54
CA SER A 403 6.16 -18.67 19.93
C SER A 403 5.92 -19.68 18.79
N GLY A 404 6.56 -19.51 17.63
CA GLY A 404 6.39 -20.38 16.46
C GLY A 404 5.17 -20.06 15.60
N ILE A 405 4.49 -18.93 15.82
CA ILE A 405 3.33 -18.52 15.01
C ILE A 405 3.82 -17.81 13.75
N PRO A 406 3.26 -18.11 12.55
CA PRO A 406 3.66 -17.45 11.32
C PRO A 406 3.55 -15.93 11.36
N LEU A 407 4.59 -15.29 10.83
CA LEU A 407 4.69 -13.85 10.68
C LEU A 407 4.26 -13.40 9.30
N PHE A 408 3.57 -12.27 9.25
CA PHE A 408 3.48 -11.46 8.05
C PHE A 408 3.77 -10.00 8.39
N PHE A 409 4.41 -9.28 7.48
CA PHE A 409 4.65 -7.85 7.61
C PHE A 409 3.76 -7.08 6.64
N ALA A 410 3.24 -5.95 7.08
CA ALA A 410 2.45 -5.09 6.22
C ALA A 410 2.44 -3.64 6.70
N SER A 411 2.50 -2.70 5.76
CA SER A 411 2.19 -1.31 6.07
C SER A 411 0.69 -1.15 6.33
N LEU A 412 0.29 -0.11 7.08
CA LEU A 412 -1.13 0.20 7.27
C LEU A 412 -1.83 0.41 5.92
N SER A 413 -1.19 1.09 4.98
CA SER A 413 -1.71 1.31 3.63
C SER A 413 -1.89 0.00 2.84
N HIS A 414 -1.00 -0.98 3.03
CA HIS A 414 -1.16 -2.29 2.41
C HIS A 414 -2.35 -3.03 3.01
N LEU A 415 -2.49 -3.07 4.34
CA LEU A 415 -3.67 -3.68 4.96
C LEU A 415 -4.98 -2.97 4.57
N GLN A 416 -4.96 -1.65 4.34
CA GLN A 416 -6.11 -0.92 3.79
C GLN A 416 -6.52 -1.44 2.41
N SER A 417 -5.54 -1.66 1.51
CA SER A 417 -5.80 -2.23 0.18
C SER A 417 -6.37 -3.65 0.26
N VAL A 418 -5.82 -4.49 1.14
CA VAL A 418 -6.33 -5.86 1.41
C VAL A 418 -7.78 -5.81 1.87
N CYS A 419 -8.12 -4.93 2.82
CA CYS A 419 -9.47 -4.80 3.34
C CYS A 419 -10.43 -3.99 2.44
N LYS A 420 -9.99 -3.48 1.28
CA LYS A 420 -10.76 -2.58 0.40
C LYS A 420 -11.37 -1.38 1.16
N ARG A 421 -10.65 -0.84 2.16
CA ARG A 421 -11.12 0.31 2.97
C ARG A 421 -10.22 1.52 2.78
N TYR A 422 -10.84 2.64 2.39
CA TYR A 422 -10.14 3.87 2.00
C TYR A 422 -9.86 4.86 3.14
N ASP A 423 -10.37 4.63 4.37
CA ASP A 423 -10.14 5.51 5.52
C ASP A 423 -9.03 4.98 6.46
N GLN A 424 -7.89 5.67 6.46
CA GLN A 424 -6.69 5.31 7.22
C GLN A 424 -6.87 5.46 8.74
N LYS A 425 -7.65 6.44 9.20
CA LYS A 425 -7.91 6.64 10.64
C LYS A 425 -8.75 5.50 11.19
N ARG A 426 -9.76 5.06 10.43
CA ARG A 426 -10.59 3.91 10.79
C ARG A 426 -9.78 2.62 10.80
N MET A 427 -8.87 2.43 9.84
CA MET A 427 -8.00 1.26 9.79
C MET A 427 -7.08 1.18 11.01
N THR A 428 -6.42 2.29 11.35
CA THR A 428 -5.52 2.36 12.52
C THR A 428 -6.27 2.02 13.81
N SER A 429 -7.48 2.56 13.97
CA SER A 429 -8.34 2.31 15.14
C SER A 429 -8.79 0.85 15.21
N MET A 430 -9.14 0.25 14.07
CA MET A 430 -9.53 -1.16 13.97
C MET A 430 -8.37 -2.09 14.34
N ILE A 431 -7.19 -1.90 13.74
CA ILE A 431 -6.00 -2.70 14.05
C ILE A 431 -5.64 -2.58 15.53
N THR A 432 -5.71 -1.36 16.10
CA THR A 432 -5.46 -1.15 17.53
C THR A 432 -6.45 -1.92 18.40
N LEU A 433 -7.75 -1.90 18.06
CA LEU A 433 -8.76 -2.66 18.79
C LEU A 433 -8.49 -4.17 18.71
N LEU A 434 -8.21 -4.70 17.51
CA LEU A 434 -7.94 -6.12 17.32
C LEU A 434 -6.70 -6.58 18.10
N THR A 435 -5.66 -5.74 18.16
CA THR A 435 -4.46 -6.02 18.97
C THR A 435 -4.70 -5.91 20.46
N TYR A 436 -5.49 -4.95 20.91
CA TYR A 436 -5.91 -4.86 22.30
C TYR A 436 -6.68 -6.12 22.73
N LEU A 437 -7.62 -6.59 21.90
CA LEU A 437 -8.40 -7.81 22.13
C LEU A 437 -7.60 -9.12 21.96
N GLY A 438 -6.37 -9.08 21.46
CA GLY A 438 -5.55 -10.28 21.24
C GLY A 438 -5.97 -11.14 20.04
N LEU A 439 -6.84 -10.62 19.15
CA LEU A 439 -7.21 -11.31 17.91
C LEU A 439 -6.18 -11.11 16.79
N LEU A 440 -5.26 -10.16 16.97
CA LEU A 440 -4.17 -9.85 16.04
C LEU A 440 -2.99 -9.28 16.80
N ASN A 441 -1.84 -9.94 16.80
CA ASN A 441 -0.68 -9.47 17.53
C ASN A 441 0.16 -8.54 16.67
N LYS A 442 0.72 -7.48 17.28
CA LYS A 442 1.87 -6.77 16.71
C LYS A 442 3.11 -7.28 17.42
N VAL A 443 4.07 -7.74 16.65
CA VAL A 443 5.22 -8.48 17.16
C VAL A 443 6.28 -7.49 17.63
N LYS A 444 6.92 -7.77 18.77
CA LYS A 444 7.99 -6.93 19.32
C LYS A 444 9.30 -7.15 18.56
N GLU A 445 10.22 -6.18 18.60
CA GLU A 445 11.50 -6.31 17.87
C GLU A 445 12.31 -7.54 18.27
N ASN A 446 12.26 -7.94 19.54
CA ASN A 446 12.97 -9.11 20.07
C ASN A 446 12.31 -10.45 19.71
N GLU A 447 11.09 -10.44 19.17
CA GLU A 447 10.35 -11.62 18.73
C GLU A 447 10.40 -11.79 17.21
N ILE A 448 11.03 -10.84 16.48
CA ILE A 448 11.22 -10.90 15.03
C ILE A 448 12.55 -11.62 14.74
N PRO A 449 12.61 -12.59 13.82
CA PRO A 449 13.85 -13.21 13.39
C PRO A 449 14.92 -12.18 12.94
N ASP A 450 16.16 -12.36 13.39
CA ASP A 450 17.25 -11.39 13.22
C ASP A 450 17.46 -10.94 11.76
N PHE A 451 17.35 -11.88 10.81
CA PHE A 451 17.51 -11.58 9.39
C PHE A 451 16.42 -10.64 8.86
N LEU A 452 15.17 -10.82 9.33
CA LEU A 452 14.04 -9.96 8.98
C LEU A 452 14.15 -8.59 9.65
N LEU A 453 14.57 -8.56 10.91
CA LEU A 453 14.76 -7.33 11.65
C LEU A 453 15.87 -6.46 11.04
N LYS A 454 17.00 -7.08 10.67
CA LYS A 454 18.13 -6.41 10.01
C LYS A 454 17.71 -5.78 8.69
N GLU A 455 17.01 -6.54 7.84
CA GLU A 455 16.49 -6.04 6.57
C GLU A 455 15.49 -4.89 6.78
N SER A 456 14.55 -5.06 7.70
CA SER A 456 13.56 -4.01 8.01
C SER A 456 14.18 -2.72 8.54
N LYS A 457 15.22 -2.81 9.39
CA LYS A 457 15.97 -1.63 9.88
C LYS A 457 16.73 -0.94 8.75
N TYR A 458 17.34 -1.71 7.86
CA TYR A 458 18.00 -1.19 6.66
C TYR A 458 17.01 -0.42 5.78
N GLN A 459 15.85 -1.03 5.48
CA GLN A 459 14.79 -0.41 4.69
C GLN A 459 14.21 0.86 5.34
N ALA A 460 14.04 0.87 6.67
CA ALA A 460 13.59 2.05 7.39
C ALA A 460 14.62 3.19 7.31
N LYS A 461 15.91 2.87 7.44
CA LYS A 461 17.01 3.85 7.32
C LYS A 461 17.06 4.48 5.93
N ILE A 462 16.99 3.68 4.87
CA ILE A 462 16.96 4.17 3.47
C ILE A 462 15.81 5.14 3.26
N LYS A 463 14.62 4.80 3.78
CA LYS A 463 13.40 5.62 3.60
C LYS A 463 13.32 6.80 4.56
N GLY A 464 14.32 7.01 5.42
CA GLY A 464 14.31 8.04 6.47
C GLY A 464 13.17 7.86 7.48
N GLN A 465 12.69 6.64 7.67
CA GLN A 465 11.56 6.32 8.55
C GLN A 465 12.06 5.99 9.95
N LYS A 466 11.43 6.59 10.97
CA LYS A 466 11.74 6.32 12.39
C LYS A 466 11.37 4.90 12.83
N ASN A 467 10.35 4.33 12.18
CA ASN A 467 9.73 3.07 12.56
C ASN A 467 9.95 2.07 11.44
N ILE A 468 10.20 0.81 11.81
CA ILE A 468 10.22 -0.30 10.85
C ILE A 468 8.81 -0.65 10.39
N ILE A 469 8.70 -1.47 9.35
CA ILE A 469 7.41 -2.05 8.98
C ILE A 469 6.86 -2.90 10.12
N ASN A 470 5.55 -2.87 10.33
CA ASN A 470 4.93 -3.69 11.37
C ASN A 470 4.91 -5.16 10.95
N TYR A 471 5.30 -6.02 11.89
CA TYR A 471 5.13 -7.46 11.84
C TYR A 471 3.91 -7.85 12.67
N TYR A 472 3.15 -8.80 12.16
CA TYR A 472 1.93 -9.31 12.77
C TYR A 472 1.96 -10.83 12.84
N SER A 473 1.36 -11.36 13.91
CA SER A 473 1.01 -12.78 14.04
C SER A 473 -0.47 -12.89 14.40
N ILE A 474 -1.13 -13.97 13.95
CA ILE A 474 -2.54 -14.24 14.27
C ILE A 474 -2.59 -15.53 15.09
N PRO A 475 -3.02 -15.48 16.36
CA PRO A 475 -3.12 -16.67 17.16
C PRO A 475 -4.26 -17.58 16.67
N SER A 476 -4.18 -18.86 16.99
CA SER A 476 -5.32 -19.76 16.86
C SER A 476 -6.46 -19.29 17.76
N TYR A 477 -7.68 -19.19 17.24
CA TYR A 477 -8.87 -18.79 18.00
C TYR A 477 -9.42 -19.96 18.82
N CYS A 478 -8.54 -20.57 19.61
CA CYS A 478 -8.91 -21.54 20.62
C CYS A 478 -9.60 -20.87 21.81
N ASP A 479 -10.18 -21.68 22.69
CA ASP A 479 -10.97 -21.21 23.84
C ASP A 479 -10.18 -20.26 24.75
N ALA A 480 -8.87 -20.49 24.93
CA ALA A 480 -8.03 -19.61 25.74
C ALA A 480 -7.91 -18.20 25.15
N ILE A 481 -7.71 -18.08 23.83
CA ILE A 481 -7.60 -16.79 23.14
C ILE A 481 -8.96 -16.08 23.09
N MET A 482 -10.05 -16.83 22.91
CA MET A 482 -11.40 -16.25 22.98
C MET A 482 -11.77 -15.78 24.39
N ALA A 483 -11.38 -16.52 25.43
CA ALA A 483 -11.58 -16.11 26.83
C ALA A 483 -10.79 -14.83 27.16
N PHE A 484 -9.53 -14.75 26.70
CA PHE A 484 -8.72 -13.54 26.82
C PHE A 484 -9.37 -12.34 26.11
N SER A 485 -9.78 -12.53 24.85
CA SER A 485 -10.45 -11.51 24.04
C SER A 485 -11.74 -11.01 24.69
N GLU A 486 -12.54 -11.92 25.26
CA GLU A 486 -13.77 -11.59 25.97
C GLU A 486 -13.52 -10.83 27.27
N SER A 487 -12.51 -11.22 28.03
CA SER A 487 -12.07 -10.48 29.22
C SER A 487 -11.67 -9.05 28.85
N LYS A 488 -10.84 -8.88 27.81
CA LYS A 488 -10.42 -7.56 27.32
C LYS A 488 -11.58 -6.73 26.79
N ALA A 489 -12.56 -7.35 26.13
CA ALA A 489 -13.76 -6.65 25.64
C ALA A 489 -14.66 -6.15 26.78
N LYS A 490 -14.78 -6.91 27.87
CA LYS A 490 -15.49 -6.49 29.10
C LYS A 490 -14.76 -5.33 29.77
N GLU A 491 -13.45 -5.45 29.97
CA GLU A 491 -12.59 -4.39 30.53
C GLU A 491 -12.72 -3.08 29.72
N PHE A 492 -12.73 -3.17 28.39
CA PHE A 492 -12.92 -2.03 27.48
C PHE A 492 -14.26 -1.31 27.73
N ASN A 493 -15.32 -2.08 27.97
CA ASN A 493 -16.66 -1.53 28.22
C ASN A 493 -16.80 -0.96 29.64
N GLU A 494 -16.27 -1.66 30.64
CA GLU A 494 -16.28 -1.25 32.05
C GLU A 494 -15.53 0.07 32.26
N LYS A 495 -14.35 0.23 31.65
CA LYS A 495 -13.59 1.49 31.66
C LYS A 495 -14.16 2.56 30.72
N GLY A 496 -15.28 2.28 30.02
CA GLY A 496 -15.99 3.25 29.20
C GLY A 496 -15.23 3.71 27.95
N LEU A 497 -14.30 2.90 27.45
CA LEU A 497 -13.44 3.24 26.32
C LEU A 497 -14.27 3.37 25.03
N THR A 498 -13.77 4.18 24.09
CA THR A 498 -14.45 4.38 22.81
C THR A 498 -13.47 4.39 21.64
N MET A 499 -13.93 3.89 20.49
CA MET A 499 -13.14 3.88 19.24
C MET A 499 -12.65 5.27 18.80
N LYS A 500 -13.32 6.36 19.24
CA LYS A 500 -12.92 7.73 18.90
C LYS A 500 -11.71 8.22 19.71
N GLY A 501 -11.49 7.67 20.90
CA GLY A 501 -10.33 7.96 21.75
C GLY A 501 -9.19 6.95 21.63
N ILE A 502 -9.42 5.81 20.95
CA ILE A 502 -8.47 4.69 20.93
C ILE A 502 -7.10 5.13 20.39
N SER A 503 -6.08 5.00 21.24
CA SER A 503 -4.71 5.47 20.99
C SER A 503 -3.78 4.88 22.04
N ARG A 504 -2.46 4.97 21.82
CA ARG A 504 -1.48 4.55 22.84
C ARG A 504 -1.68 5.29 24.16
N GLU A 505 -1.91 6.60 24.11
CA GLU A 505 -2.15 7.44 25.29
C GLU A 505 -3.35 6.96 26.12
N LEU A 506 -4.47 6.59 25.47
CA LEU A 506 -5.64 6.03 26.16
C LEU A 506 -5.27 4.75 26.92
N ILE A 507 -4.59 3.82 26.24
CA ILE A 507 -4.23 2.52 26.82
C ILE A 507 -3.23 2.73 27.97
N TYR A 508 -2.23 3.58 27.77
CA TYR A 508 -1.22 3.92 28.78
C TYR A 508 -1.84 4.50 30.05
N ARG A 509 -2.74 5.48 29.92
CA ARG A 509 -3.42 6.12 31.07
C ARG A 509 -4.38 5.18 31.80
N THR A 510 -5.00 4.23 31.08
CA THR A 510 -6.04 3.35 31.66
C THR A 510 -5.46 2.06 32.23
N PHE A 511 -4.45 1.47 31.58
CA PHE A 511 -3.94 0.12 31.87
C PHE A 511 -2.44 0.08 32.16
N GLY A 512 -1.76 1.23 32.06
CA GLY A 512 -0.33 1.33 32.31
C GLY A 512 0.55 1.04 31.08
N GLU A 513 1.85 1.12 31.32
CA GLU A 513 2.87 1.05 30.28
C GLU A 513 2.98 -0.33 29.62
N GLU A 514 2.88 -1.41 30.38
CA GLU A 514 3.05 -2.77 29.87
C GLU A 514 2.03 -3.09 28.77
N GLU A 515 0.75 -2.80 29.03
CA GLU A 515 -0.33 -3.03 28.07
C GLU A 515 -0.23 -2.09 26.86
N ALA A 516 0.19 -0.83 27.08
CA ALA A 516 0.45 0.11 25.99
C ALA A 516 1.58 -0.38 25.08
N ASN A 517 2.65 -0.94 25.66
CA ASN A 517 3.79 -1.46 24.92
C ASN A 517 3.44 -2.77 24.21
N ARG A 518 2.56 -3.61 24.77
CA ARG A 518 2.01 -4.79 24.09
C ARG A 518 1.24 -4.41 22.81
N VAL A 519 0.39 -3.38 22.87
CA VAL A 519 -0.43 -2.95 21.71
C VAL A 519 0.34 -2.06 20.72
N PHE A 520 1.38 -1.37 21.20
CA PHE A 520 2.21 -0.44 20.43
C PHE A 520 3.72 -0.70 20.65
N PRO A 521 4.25 -1.85 20.19
CA PRO A 521 5.62 -2.27 20.48
C PRO A 521 6.68 -1.29 19.95
N GLN A 522 6.49 -0.73 18.75
CA GLN A 522 7.42 0.27 18.18
C GLN A 522 7.38 1.65 18.87
N SER A 523 6.53 1.83 19.88
CA SER A 523 6.51 3.02 20.72
C SER A 523 6.72 2.65 22.19
N ALA A 524 7.34 1.50 22.45
CA ALA A 524 7.72 1.08 23.78
C ALA A 524 8.68 2.10 24.43
N GLY A 525 8.51 2.34 25.74
CA GLY A 525 9.30 3.33 26.49
C GLY A 525 8.93 4.78 26.21
N LYS A 526 7.97 5.07 25.32
CA LYS A 526 7.53 6.44 25.06
C LYS A 526 6.70 6.97 26.23
N GLN A 527 7.20 8.00 26.90
CA GLN A 527 6.49 8.69 27.97
C GLN A 527 5.41 9.64 27.44
N LEU A 528 4.49 10.02 28.33
CA LEU A 528 3.53 11.09 28.06
C LEU A 528 4.29 12.42 27.95
N THR A 529 3.79 13.33 27.11
CA THR A 529 4.34 14.68 26.99
C THR A 529 3.80 15.58 28.09
N ASP A 530 4.60 16.52 28.61
CA ASP A 530 4.18 17.51 29.62
C ASP A 530 2.86 18.21 29.24
N MET A 531 2.72 18.63 27.98
CA MET A 531 1.49 19.23 27.43
C MET A 531 0.23 18.34 27.54
N SER A 532 0.41 17.02 27.52
CA SER A 532 -0.69 16.05 27.70
C SER A 532 -1.04 15.90 29.18
N GLU A 533 -0.06 15.90 30.07
CA GLU A 533 -0.28 15.87 31.53
C GLU A 533 -0.97 17.15 32.01
N GLU A 534 -0.51 18.32 31.57
CA GLU A 534 -1.16 19.60 31.86
C GLU A 534 -2.61 19.61 31.37
N PHE A 535 -2.86 19.11 30.16
CA PHE A 535 -4.21 18.98 29.61
C PHE A 535 -5.08 18.05 30.47
N SER A 536 -4.52 16.95 30.99
CA SER A 536 -5.21 16.05 31.89
C SER A 536 -5.67 16.76 33.17
N LEU A 537 -4.76 17.51 33.80
CA LEU A 537 -5.07 18.29 35.01
C LEU A 537 -6.13 19.37 34.78
N LEU A 538 -6.14 20.00 33.60
CA LEU A 538 -7.17 20.96 33.23
C LEU A 538 -8.55 20.29 33.06
N VAL A 539 -8.60 19.10 32.43
CA VAL A 539 -9.83 18.32 32.29
C VAL A 539 -10.37 17.91 33.66
N ASP A 540 -9.51 17.41 34.56
CA ASP A 540 -9.85 17.08 35.95
C ASP A 540 -10.50 18.29 36.65
N ARG A 541 -9.84 19.46 36.58
CA ARG A 541 -10.34 20.70 37.21
C ARG A 541 -11.71 21.11 36.68
N VAL A 542 -11.91 21.07 35.36
CA VAL A 542 -13.20 21.41 34.74
C VAL A 542 -14.29 20.46 35.21
N ILE A 543 -14.05 19.15 35.17
CA ILE A 543 -15.02 18.13 35.59
C ILE A 543 -15.40 18.31 37.06
N LEU A 544 -14.42 18.45 37.95
CA LEU A 544 -14.65 18.59 39.38
C LEU A 544 -15.38 19.90 39.73
N ASN A 545 -15.05 21.00 39.05
CA ASN A 545 -15.75 22.27 39.26
C ASN A 545 -17.23 22.18 38.89
N PHE A 546 -17.57 21.57 37.74
CA PHE A 546 -18.97 21.35 37.39
C PHE A 546 -19.67 20.43 38.40
N ILE A 547 -19.04 19.32 38.80
CA ILE A 547 -19.63 18.41 39.79
C ILE A 547 -19.85 19.12 41.14
N LYS A 548 -18.96 20.03 41.54
CA LYS A 548 -19.13 20.84 42.77
C LYS A 548 -20.32 21.79 42.68
N ILE A 549 -20.52 22.45 41.53
CA ILE A 549 -21.57 23.47 41.35
C ILE A 549 -22.95 22.83 41.11
N GLN A 550 -23.07 21.92 40.15
CA GLN A 550 -24.37 21.38 39.70
C GLN A 550 -24.56 19.88 40.04
N GLY A 551 -23.57 19.23 40.66
CA GLY A 551 -23.65 17.82 41.07
C GLY A 551 -23.27 16.80 39.99
N TYR A 552 -23.17 17.23 38.74
CA TYR A 552 -22.84 16.40 37.58
C TYR A 552 -22.16 17.22 36.48
N VAL A 553 -21.66 16.59 35.43
CA VAL A 553 -21.19 17.28 34.22
C VAL A 553 -21.54 16.49 32.96
N ARG A 554 -22.04 17.17 31.93
CA ARG A 554 -22.25 16.56 30.61
C ARG A 554 -20.93 16.54 29.83
N GLU A 555 -20.67 15.49 29.06
CA GLU A 555 -19.48 15.48 28.18
C GLU A 555 -19.43 16.69 27.23
N GLY A 556 -20.59 17.17 26.77
CA GLY A 556 -20.71 18.38 25.96
C GLY A 556 -20.18 19.64 26.66
N GLN A 557 -20.53 19.83 27.94
CA GLN A 557 -20.09 20.97 28.74
C GLN A 557 -18.57 20.96 28.97
N VAL A 558 -17.99 19.76 29.16
CA VAL A 558 -16.52 19.64 29.26
C VAL A 558 -15.87 20.13 27.98
N ILE A 559 -16.37 19.72 26.81
CA ILE A 559 -15.81 20.13 25.50
C ILE A 559 -15.97 21.65 25.28
N GLU A 560 -17.14 22.21 25.62
CA GLU A 560 -17.45 23.64 25.47
C GLU A 560 -16.57 24.53 26.35
N SER A 561 -16.01 23.98 27.43
CA SER A 561 -15.11 24.71 28.34
C SER A 561 -13.72 24.95 27.75
N PHE A 562 -13.38 24.32 26.62
CA PHE A 562 -12.09 24.48 25.95
C PHE A 562 -12.25 25.18 24.60
N LYS A 563 -11.33 26.12 24.31
CA LYS A 563 -11.24 26.77 23.00
C LYS A 563 -10.55 25.85 21.99
N GLY A 564 -10.99 25.90 20.73
CA GLY A 564 -10.36 25.20 19.61
C GLY A 564 -11.28 24.24 18.84
N ASN A 565 -10.69 23.38 18.01
CA ASN A 565 -11.46 22.46 17.17
C ASN A 565 -12.17 21.38 18.03
N LYS A 566 -13.51 21.44 18.08
CA LYS A 566 -14.36 20.56 18.89
C LYS A 566 -14.15 19.07 18.60
N GLU A 567 -13.86 18.68 17.36
CA GLU A 567 -13.63 17.27 17.01
C GLU A 567 -12.30 16.74 17.55
N ILE A 568 -11.24 17.55 17.49
CA ILE A 568 -9.93 17.20 18.06
C ILE A 568 -10.03 17.13 19.59
N LEU A 569 -10.69 18.11 20.22
CA LEU A 569 -10.93 18.15 21.67
C LEU A 569 -11.72 16.93 22.15
N ARG A 570 -12.79 16.54 21.43
CA ARG A 570 -13.54 15.31 21.71
C ARG A 570 -12.64 14.08 21.79
N CYS A 571 -11.72 13.92 20.84
CA CYS A 571 -10.79 12.79 20.84
C CYS A 571 -9.82 12.84 22.03
N ARG A 572 -9.24 14.01 22.32
CA ARG A 572 -8.29 14.20 23.43
C ARG A 572 -8.94 13.97 24.79
N ILE A 573 -10.11 14.57 25.03
CA ILE A 573 -10.85 14.40 26.29
C ILE A 573 -11.19 12.92 26.52
N LYS A 574 -11.60 12.19 25.47
CA LYS A 574 -11.89 10.75 25.57
C LYS A 574 -10.68 9.89 25.92
N ARG A 575 -9.44 10.38 25.75
CA ARG A 575 -8.22 9.68 26.18
C ARG A 575 -7.94 9.79 27.67
N VAL A 576 -8.41 10.88 28.27
CA VAL A 576 -8.15 11.24 29.67
C VAL A 576 -9.28 10.79 30.59
N ILE A 577 -10.54 10.85 30.11
CA ILE A 577 -11.72 10.54 30.93
C ILE A 577 -11.56 9.27 31.80
N PRO A 578 -11.12 8.11 31.29
CA PRO A 578 -11.05 6.90 32.11
C PRO A 578 -10.17 7.05 33.35
N GLU A 579 -9.01 7.71 33.21
CA GLU A 579 -8.10 8.02 34.31
C GLU A 579 -8.74 8.98 35.31
N THR A 580 -9.41 10.05 34.84
CA THR A 580 -10.15 10.97 35.72
C THR A 580 -11.27 10.24 36.49
N LEU A 581 -11.97 9.32 35.84
CA LEU A 581 -13.06 8.57 36.48
C LEU A 581 -12.53 7.70 37.62
N GLU A 582 -11.39 7.05 37.41
CA GLU A 582 -10.74 6.20 38.41
C GLU A 582 -10.12 7.01 39.55
N LYS A 583 -9.39 8.08 39.23
CA LYS A 583 -8.70 8.95 40.20
C LYS A 583 -9.64 9.62 41.21
N TYR A 584 -10.88 9.94 40.81
CA TYR A 584 -11.84 10.68 41.63
C TYR A 584 -13.12 9.88 41.96
N ASP A 585 -13.11 8.56 41.73
CA ASP A 585 -14.26 7.67 41.88
C ASP A 585 -15.57 8.22 41.29
N LEU A 586 -15.48 8.60 40.01
CA LEU A 586 -16.60 9.11 39.24
C LEU A 586 -17.19 8.01 38.36
N VAL A 587 -18.47 8.15 38.04
CA VAL A 587 -19.20 7.24 37.16
C VAL A 587 -19.70 7.96 35.92
N ARG A 588 -19.50 7.33 34.76
CA ARG A 588 -19.96 7.79 33.45
C ARG A 588 -21.20 7.03 33.06
N ILE A 589 -22.35 7.72 32.97
CA ILE A 589 -23.66 7.10 32.77
C ILE A 589 -24.35 7.71 31.56
N LYS A 590 -25.04 6.88 30.78
CA LYS A 590 -25.94 7.36 29.74
C LYS A 590 -27.26 7.78 30.37
N LEU A 591 -27.71 9.01 30.12
CA LEU A 591 -29.01 9.45 30.63
C LEU A 591 -30.14 8.57 30.09
N ASN A 592 -31.13 8.32 30.94
CA ASN A 592 -32.42 7.75 30.58
C ASN A 592 -33.53 8.73 31.02
N LYS A 593 -34.78 8.46 30.65
CA LYS A 593 -35.89 9.38 30.93
C LYS A 593 -36.01 9.74 32.42
N LEU A 594 -35.80 8.75 33.29
CA LEU A 594 -35.88 8.89 34.75
C LEU A 594 -34.76 9.74 35.33
N LEU A 595 -33.51 9.50 34.93
CA LEU A 595 -32.36 10.31 35.37
C LEU A 595 -32.46 11.74 34.86
N LYS A 596 -33.01 11.93 33.66
CA LYS A 596 -33.23 13.25 33.06
C LYS A 596 -34.23 14.08 33.86
N GLU A 597 -35.36 13.48 34.28
CA GLU A 597 -36.34 14.10 35.16
C GLU A 597 -35.75 14.42 36.55
N ARG A 598 -34.99 13.50 37.14
CA ARG A 598 -34.41 13.67 38.48
C ARG A 598 -33.28 14.70 38.57
N LEU A 599 -32.49 14.82 37.50
CA LEU A 599 -31.42 15.83 37.40
C LEU A 599 -31.93 17.15 36.82
N ASN A 600 -33.23 17.24 36.51
CA ASN A 600 -33.89 18.40 35.91
C ASN A 600 -33.18 18.90 34.63
N ILE A 601 -32.81 17.97 33.74
CA ILE A 601 -32.09 18.27 32.49
C ILE A 601 -33.10 18.40 31.36
N ASP A 602 -33.35 19.61 30.86
CA ASP A 602 -34.29 19.87 29.77
C ASP A 602 -33.62 19.94 28.37
N GLU A 603 -32.81 18.93 28.04
CA GLU A 603 -32.06 18.89 26.77
C GLU A 603 -32.57 17.80 25.82
N VAL A 604 -32.69 18.10 24.52
CA VAL A 604 -33.11 17.11 23.52
C VAL A 604 -32.10 15.94 23.45
N GLY A 605 -32.58 14.71 23.69
CA GLY A 605 -31.78 13.49 23.64
C GLY A 605 -31.37 12.91 25.01
N TYR A 606 -30.36 12.03 24.98
CA TYR A 606 -29.89 11.26 26.14
C TYR A 606 -28.35 11.25 26.20
N PRO A 607 -27.72 12.39 26.56
CA PRO A 607 -26.26 12.51 26.61
C PRO A 607 -25.63 11.66 27.73
N TYR A 608 -24.32 11.52 27.66
CA TYR A 608 -23.52 10.95 28.75
C TYR A 608 -23.22 12.02 29.81
N VAL A 609 -23.35 11.62 31.08
CA VAL A 609 -23.11 12.46 32.25
C VAL A 609 -22.10 11.77 33.16
N ILE A 610 -21.24 12.58 33.77
CA ILE A 610 -20.26 12.18 34.77
C ILE A 610 -20.68 12.76 36.12
N MET A 611 -20.68 11.95 37.17
CA MET A 611 -21.00 12.36 38.54
C MET A 611 -20.30 11.46 39.57
N GLN A 612 -20.33 11.86 40.85
CA GLN A 612 -19.81 11.02 41.94
C GLN A 612 -20.58 9.70 42.04
N ARG A 613 -19.85 8.60 42.27
CA ARG A 613 -20.42 7.26 42.44
C ARG A 613 -21.45 7.21 43.57
N ASP A 614 -21.17 7.82 44.72
CA ASP A 614 -22.09 7.86 45.85
C ASP A 614 -23.42 8.56 45.54
N LYS A 615 -23.34 9.71 44.85
CA LYS A 615 -24.54 10.43 44.40
C LYS A 615 -25.35 9.58 43.43
N TYR A 616 -24.69 8.90 42.49
CA TYR A 616 -25.37 7.97 41.59
C TYR A 616 -26.04 6.82 42.34
N ASN A 617 -25.34 6.19 43.28
CA ASN A 617 -25.88 5.10 44.10
C ASN A 617 -27.10 5.55 44.91
N LEU A 618 -27.11 6.77 45.45
CA LEU A 618 -28.28 7.37 46.10
C LEU A 618 -29.48 7.49 45.14
N TYR A 619 -29.25 7.94 43.91
CA TYR A 619 -30.30 7.99 42.88
C TYR A 619 -30.76 6.57 42.49
N SER A 620 -29.86 5.59 42.40
CA SER A 620 -30.18 4.19 42.08
C SER A 620 -30.94 3.49 43.21
N GLN A 621 -30.53 3.63 44.47
CA GLN A 621 -31.21 3.05 45.64
C GLN A 621 -32.59 3.66 45.86
N LYS A 622 -32.77 4.98 45.72
CA LYS A 622 -34.11 5.61 45.72
C LYS A 622 -34.99 5.07 44.58
N TYR A 623 -34.41 4.66 43.46
CA TYR A 623 -35.15 4.00 42.38
C TYR A 623 -35.61 2.60 42.78
N CYS A 624 -34.73 1.77 43.35
CA CYS A 624 -35.08 0.46 43.88
C CYS A 624 -36.12 0.54 45.02
N ASN A 625 -35.98 1.49 45.95
CA ASN A 625 -36.94 1.68 47.05
C ASN A 625 -38.30 2.19 46.55
N ASN A 626 -38.33 3.08 45.56
CA ASN A 626 -39.60 3.52 44.96
C ASN A 626 -40.28 2.40 44.15
N LEU A 627 -39.50 1.56 43.47
CA LEU A 627 -40.01 0.36 42.79
C LEU A 627 -40.57 -0.66 43.81
N PHE A 628 -39.83 -0.89 44.89
CA PHE A 628 -40.21 -1.80 45.97
C PHE A 628 -41.45 -1.32 46.74
N ASN A 629 -41.54 -0.01 47.05
CA ASN A 629 -42.71 0.59 47.68
C ASN A 629 -43.94 0.60 46.75
N PHE A 630 -43.75 0.83 45.45
CA PHE A 630 -44.80 0.70 44.44
C PHE A 630 -45.32 -0.74 44.35
N LEU A 631 -44.42 -1.73 44.39
CA LEU A 631 -44.78 -3.15 44.44
C LEU A 631 -45.54 -3.50 45.74
N LYS A 632 -45.08 -3.02 46.91
CA LYS A 632 -45.78 -3.17 48.20
C LYS A 632 -47.16 -2.52 48.24
N SER A 633 -47.37 -1.37 47.59
CA SER A 633 -48.71 -0.75 47.49
C SER A 633 -49.68 -1.55 46.60
N LYS A 634 -49.19 -2.55 45.87
CA LYS A 634 -49.96 -3.41 44.97
C LYS A 634 -50.15 -4.82 45.51
N THR A 635 -49.49 -5.22 46.62
CA THR A 635 -49.59 -6.57 47.22
C THR A 635 -50.89 -6.84 48.01
N GLY A 636 -51.99 -6.14 47.68
CA GLY A 636 -53.33 -6.52 48.12
C GLY A 636 -54.11 -7.35 47.11
N HIS A 637 -53.70 -7.39 45.83
CA HIS A 637 -54.39 -8.11 44.76
C HIS A 637 -53.35 -8.85 43.89
N GLN A 638 -53.64 -10.08 43.44
CA GLN A 638 -52.76 -10.81 42.51
C GLN A 638 -52.53 -9.99 41.23
N VAL A 639 -51.31 -9.48 41.04
CA VAL A 639 -50.96 -8.63 39.89
C VAL A 639 -50.15 -9.46 38.88
N GLY A 640 -50.76 -9.82 37.74
CA GLY A 640 -50.05 -10.44 36.62
C GLY A 640 -49.10 -9.46 35.90
N LEU A 641 -48.03 -9.98 35.27
CA LEU A 641 -46.98 -9.21 34.57
C LEU A 641 -47.47 -8.12 33.56
N ARG A 642 -48.74 -8.19 33.13
CA ARG A 642 -49.35 -7.25 32.18
C ARG A 642 -49.85 -5.93 32.81
N SER A 643 -49.88 -5.78 34.12
CA SER A 643 -50.30 -4.54 34.80
C SER A 643 -49.12 -3.64 35.20
N PHE A 644 -47.90 -4.01 34.84
CA PHE A 644 -46.73 -3.12 34.91
C PHE A 644 -46.79 -2.06 33.79
N PRO A 645 -46.58 -0.76 34.10
CA PRO A 645 -46.28 0.26 33.11
C PRO A 645 -45.12 -0.17 32.21
N ARG A 646 -45.16 0.14 30.91
CA ARG A 646 -44.14 -0.26 29.91
C ARG A 646 -42.69 0.07 30.33
N ILE A 647 -42.51 1.07 31.20
CA ILE A 647 -41.23 1.52 31.76
C ILE A 647 -40.57 0.44 32.64
N PHE A 648 -41.34 -0.40 33.33
CA PHE A 648 -40.82 -1.40 34.28
C PHE A 648 -40.59 -2.80 33.68
N ARG A 649 -40.98 -3.03 32.41
CA ARG A 649 -40.85 -4.35 31.76
C ARG A 649 -39.50 -4.60 31.06
N ARG A 650 -38.68 -3.56 30.86
CA ARG A 650 -37.43 -3.68 30.08
C ARG A 650 -36.19 -4.03 30.90
N GLU A 651 -36.23 -3.88 32.23
CA GLU A 651 -35.08 -4.15 33.10
C GLU A 651 -35.32 -5.28 34.11
N SER A 652 -36.54 -5.80 34.23
CA SER A 652 -36.87 -6.97 35.07
C SER A 652 -36.27 -8.30 34.59
N ILE A 653 -35.51 -8.29 33.50
CA ILE A 653 -34.80 -9.48 32.97
C ILE A 653 -33.34 -9.53 33.49
N SER A 654 -32.80 -8.46 34.08
CA SER A 654 -31.39 -8.41 34.53
C SER A 654 -31.20 -8.50 36.05
N ILE A 655 -32.28 -8.68 36.82
CA ILE A 655 -32.18 -8.97 38.25
C ILE A 655 -32.89 -10.29 38.50
N LYS A 656 -32.12 -11.37 38.40
CA LYS A 656 -32.37 -12.65 39.06
C LYS A 656 -31.06 -13.12 39.64
#